data_AF-A0A5E4QTZ4-F1
#
_entry.id   AF-A0A5E4QTZ4-F1
#
_cell.length_a   1.000
_cell.length_b   1.000
_cell.length_c   1.000
_cell.angle_alpha   90.00
_cell.angle_beta   90.00
_cell.angle_gamma   90.00
#
_symmetry.space_group_name_H-M   'P 1'
#
loop_
_entity.id
_entity.type
_entity.pdbx_description
1 polymer ?
#
loop_
_entity_poly.entity_id
_entity_poly.type
_entity_poly.pdbx_seq_one_letter_code
_entity_poly.pdbx_strand_id
1 'polypeptide(L)'
;MNNIQKFSWLRWCLMLYVITFSTGFESQPNILFIMVDDMGWNDVSYHGSDQISTPNIDALASRGVILQQYYSEAICTPARTALLTGKYPMRLGMQGMPLYNSEDRGIPLTERLLPAYLQEIGYKTHLVGKWHVGMSKNEYLPTNRGYDSHYGMRGGFVDYYTYDKVETWPDGRLLYGMDFFDDDVPQFEEQRYIVDALTDRAIDIIYSHNTSCPLFLHYTSCAPHAGNAGGSVQPPLFSFLNLKYIANSDRRLYAKVVRHLDYSIGRLVGALADKGILHNTMIAFMSDNGAPTDGMFSNWGVNLPFRGRKQTPWEGAVRVPAFVWHSSLKPMVWDGLMHITDWMPTLLAAAGGEVDTEIDGFNQWPSIVEGQQSQRKEVLIAIEDRNTVYAAYRFGDYKLIIGNVTGLGNGYYGAEYLPIKDTPPDYFTELTSSEVAKVFETYGIYYDHNEVIETRKATLIQQLDTVRDQVPCEPTPTRGCLYNVRQDPAESHDLWSRGQKISAPMITRLRALWSEMQSRGPTVLDDAADPAYHDYVWLTWKDNSSISENLSTNNYALIQNNNFLNSMQGYPLTNAEDRAIPLTEKLLPEYFKDLGYATHLVGKWHVGHSRSRYLPTFRGFDTHFGHRAGYIDYYEYLLLETWSKGQVSGLDLYRNVTPAWDVSGYVTELYTNEAVNIIRNHHISRPLFLMLSHNAPHAANEGAMLQAPPEQVRAQRHVESPQRRIYSDNGGITTGETANFASNYPLRGLKFSPFDGGIRVNGLIWSKNLTDSRHTWKGFIHVVDWLPTLLTAVGASVPKDIDGTNLWESITSNNESNRNVSYEINDFDGYAAIIFNDYKLITGKVPDSYSTHEGKELKGIIGKAPPYKEALRKSATYKIFQSKGIQINISDVRKNTIRVDCNTNNYEELCHPKQDVLCLFNIKEDPCETENLSSRYPDIVETMHGLLMAEIKRSVKRKKTIFRDPKARPSLHNYTWTSWLDSVDKETVQSK
;
A
#
# COMPACT_ATOMS: atom_id res chain seq x y z
N MET A 1 0.40 7.71 102.78
CA MET A 1 1.28 6.62 102.29
C MET A 1 0.56 5.88 101.17
N ASN A 2 1.33 5.40 100.19
CA ASN A 2 1.06 4.32 99.25
C ASN A 2 -0.37 4.06 98.68
N ASN A 3 -0.57 4.56 97.46
CA ASN A 3 -0.61 3.76 96.21
C ASN A 3 -1.84 2.89 95.80
N ILE A 4 -2.01 2.86 94.47
CA ILE A 4 -2.69 1.87 93.60
C ILE A 4 -4.18 2.10 93.24
N GLN A 5 -4.38 2.35 91.95
CA GLN A 5 -5.65 2.35 91.21
C GLN A 5 -5.99 0.94 90.70
N LYS A 6 -7.27 0.63 90.46
CA LYS A 6 -7.80 0.08 89.17
C LYS A 6 -9.32 -0.16 89.23
N PHE A 7 -9.90 -0.52 88.07
CA PHE A 7 -11.31 -0.90 87.80
C PHE A 7 -12.39 0.21 87.83
N SER A 8 -12.51 0.94 86.71
CA SER A 8 -13.77 1.60 86.30
C SER A 8 -13.82 1.90 84.78
N TRP A 9 -13.48 0.93 83.93
CA TRP A 9 -13.38 1.12 82.46
C TRP A 9 -14.01 0.00 81.60
N LEU A 10 -14.95 -0.79 82.14
CA LEU A 10 -15.54 -1.96 81.45
C LEU A 10 -17.02 -1.84 81.06
N ARG A 11 -17.56 -0.61 80.92
CA ARG A 11 -18.96 -0.37 80.49
C ARG A 11 -19.15 0.63 79.34
N TRP A 12 -18.06 1.12 78.74
CA TRP A 12 -18.11 2.01 77.56
C TRP A 12 -17.63 1.35 76.25
N CYS A 13 -17.31 0.05 76.26
CA CYS A 13 -16.76 -0.67 75.12
C CYS A 13 -17.76 -1.59 74.38
N LEU A 14 -19.06 -1.48 74.68
CA LEU A 14 -20.12 -2.38 74.16
C LEU A 14 -21.24 -1.65 73.41
N MET A 15 -21.03 -0.38 73.04
CA MET A 15 -21.91 0.41 72.16
C MET A 15 -21.19 0.98 70.91
N LEU A 16 -20.02 0.44 70.58
CA LEU A 16 -19.42 0.56 69.24
C LEU A 16 -19.86 -0.63 68.39
N TYR A 17 -21.16 -0.73 68.13
CA TYR A 17 -21.75 -1.82 67.34
C TYR A 17 -21.55 -1.56 65.85
N VAL A 18 -20.34 -1.83 65.38
CA VAL A 18 -20.01 -2.23 63.99
C VAL A 18 -20.79 -1.46 62.91
N ILE A 19 -20.58 -0.14 62.84
CA ILE A 19 -20.59 0.53 61.52
C ILE A 19 -19.23 0.23 60.89
N THR A 20 -19.07 -1.00 60.40
CA THR A 20 -18.13 -1.23 59.31
C THR A 20 -18.69 -0.47 58.12
N PHE A 21 -18.19 0.75 57.91
CA PHE A 21 -17.94 1.17 56.54
C PHE A 21 -17.03 0.11 55.94
N SER A 22 -17.63 -0.79 55.17
CA SER A 22 -16.91 -1.53 54.16
C SER A 22 -16.44 -0.49 53.15
N THR A 23 -15.25 0.07 53.40
CA THR A 23 -14.36 0.48 52.33
C THR A 23 -14.09 -0.77 51.52
N GLY A 24 -15.01 -1.08 50.59
CA GLY A 24 -14.73 -2.07 49.56
C GLY A 24 -13.44 -1.63 48.88
N PHE A 25 -12.58 -2.60 48.56
CA PHE A 25 -11.50 -2.31 47.61
C PHE A 25 -12.16 -1.72 46.37
N GLU A 26 -11.83 -0.47 46.05
CA GLU A 26 -12.20 0.14 44.78
C GLU A 26 -11.52 -0.71 43.71
N SER A 27 -12.32 -1.51 43.00
CA SER A 27 -11.81 -2.68 42.27
C SER A 27 -10.90 -2.22 41.15
N GLN A 28 -9.67 -2.73 41.12
CA GLN A 28 -8.64 -2.39 40.11
C GLN A 28 -9.28 -2.25 38.72
N PRO A 29 -9.15 -1.10 38.06
CA PRO A 29 -9.84 -0.84 36.80
C PRO A 29 -9.30 -1.78 35.73
N ASN A 30 -10.20 -2.28 34.87
CA ASN A 30 -9.76 -2.83 33.59
C ASN A 30 -9.11 -1.69 32.78
N ILE A 31 -8.14 -2.01 31.93
CA ILE A 31 -7.41 -1.02 31.14
C ILE A 31 -7.45 -1.45 29.67
N LEU A 32 -8.13 -0.66 28.84
CA LEU A 32 -8.03 -0.72 27.38
C LEU A 32 -7.08 0.41 26.93
N PHE A 33 -5.87 0.05 26.53
CA PHE A 33 -4.89 1.00 26.04
C PHE A 33 -4.84 0.95 24.51
N ILE A 34 -5.37 1.98 23.85
CA ILE A 34 -5.47 2.09 22.40
C ILE A 34 -4.29 2.91 21.89
N MET A 35 -3.40 2.24 21.16
CA MET A 35 -2.25 2.84 20.49
C MET A 35 -2.46 2.77 18.98
N VAL A 36 -2.48 3.92 18.31
CA VAL A 36 -2.56 4.02 16.85
C VAL A 36 -1.20 4.39 16.25
N ASP A 37 -1.03 4.18 14.95
CA ASP A 37 0.27 4.20 14.27
C ASP A 37 0.23 5.28 13.19
N ASP A 38 1.12 6.28 13.27
CA ASP A 38 1.20 7.40 12.31
C ASP A 38 -0.01 8.35 12.20
N MET A 39 -0.82 8.51 13.26
CA MET A 39 -1.91 9.51 13.28
C MET A 39 -1.42 10.90 13.74
N GLY A 40 -1.67 11.92 12.91
CA GLY A 40 -1.29 13.31 13.15
C GLY A 40 -2.30 14.12 13.97
N TRP A 41 -1.88 15.29 14.45
CA TRP A 41 -2.71 16.15 15.33
C TRP A 41 -4.05 16.57 14.69
N ASN A 42 -4.10 16.79 13.38
CA ASN A 42 -5.28 17.25 12.65
C ASN A 42 -6.08 16.09 12.00
N ASP A 43 -5.88 14.86 12.48
CA ASP A 43 -6.52 13.65 11.92
C ASP A 43 -7.69 13.14 12.78
N VAL A 44 -7.93 13.76 13.93
CA VAL A 44 -9.11 13.59 14.79
C VAL A 44 -9.96 14.86 14.78
N SER A 45 -11.28 14.73 14.70
CA SER A 45 -12.17 15.90 14.60
C SER A 45 -12.32 16.66 15.92
N TYR A 46 -12.05 16.05 17.08
CA TYR A 46 -12.08 16.76 18.37
C TYR A 46 -10.97 17.83 18.52
N HIS A 47 -9.94 17.82 17.67
CA HIS A 47 -8.93 18.89 17.56
C HIS A 47 -9.32 20.02 16.58
N GLY A 48 -10.55 20.02 16.06
CA GLY A 48 -11.07 21.05 15.14
C GLY A 48 -10.94 20.74 13.65
N SER A 49 -10.49 19.52 13.29
CA SER A 49 -10.44 19.08 11.89
C SER A 49 -11.84 18.74 11.39
N ASP A 50 -12.36 19.48 10.41
CA ASP A 50 -13.63 19.17 9.72
C ASP A 50 -13.43 18.24 8.49
N GLN A 51 -12.20 17.74 8.28
CA GLN A 51 -11.91 16.81 7.17
C GLN A 51 -12.23 15.35 7.51
N ILE A 52 -11.92 14.91 8.72
CA ILE A 52 -12.00 13.50 9.12
C ILE A 52 -12.83 13.41 10.39
N SER A 53 -14.10 13.08 10.24
CA SER A 53 -15.04 12.81 11.34
C SER A 53 -14.56 11.59 12.14
N THR A 54 -14.26 11.73 13.42
CA THR A 54 -13.87 10.62 14.32
C THR A 54 -14.85 10.49 15.49
N PRO A 55 -16.14 10.25 15.23
CA PRO A 55 -17.21 10.50 16.20
C PRO A 55 -17.23 9.55 17.40
N ASN A 56 -16.65 8.35 17.31
CA ASN A 56 -16.49 7.44 18.45
C ASN A 56 -15.30 7.86 19.33
N ILE A 57 -14.18 8.21 18.69
CA ILE A 57 -12.98 8.76 19.36
C ILE A 57 -13.34 10.08 20.08
N ASP A 58 -14.09 10.96 19.41
CA ASP A 58 -14.50 12.26 19.91
C ASP A 58 -15.55 12.15 21.05
N ALA A 59 -16.43 11.14 20.99
CA ALA A 59 -17.38 10.84 22.06
C ALA A 59 -16.67 10.38 23.34
N LEU A 60 -15.59 9.59 23.24
CA LEU A 60 -14.72 9.27 24.38
C LEU A 60 -13.99 10.52 24.88
N ALA A 61 -13.34 11.27 23.97
CA ALA A 61 -12.52 12.44 24.30
C ALA A 61 -13.32 13.54 25.01
N SER A 62 -14.50 13.90 24.48
CA SER A 62 -15.36 14.98 25.04
C SER A 62 -16.02 14.62 26.37
N ARG A 63 -15.94 13.36 26.82
CA ARG A 63 -16.36 12.90 28.15
C ARG A 63 -15.20 12.34 28.99
N GLY A 64 -13.94 12.58 28.59
CA GLY A 64 -12.73 12.21 29.30
C GLY A 64 -11.77 13.39 29.52
N VAL A 65 -10.52 13.08 29.84
CA VAL A 65 -9.44 14.05 30.00
C VAL A 65 -8.57 14.09 28.74
N ILE A 66 -8.66 15.18 27.98
CA ILE A 66 -7.88 15.40 26.76
C ILE A 66 -6.51 15.96 27.12
N LEU A 67 -5.43 15.36 26.61
CA LEU A 67 -4.05 15.63 27.04
C LEU A 67 -3.36 16.64 26.09
N GLN A 68 -3.70 17.92 26.26
CA GLN A 68 -3.38 19.01 25.31
C GLN A 68 -1.87 19.31 25.15
N GLN A 69 -1.03 18.84 26.07
CA GLN A 69 0.43 19.01 26.08
C GLN A 69 1.15 17.65 26.20
N TYR A 70 0.57 16.60 25.60
CA TYR A 70 1.14 15.26 25.51
C TYR A 70 2.20 15.12 24.39
N TYR A 71 3.26 14.39 24.69
CA TYR A 71 4.37 14.09 23.78
C TYR A 71 4.68 12.60 23.71
N SER A 72 4.96 12.12 22.50
CA SER A 72 5.58 10.84 22.20
C SER A 72 6.96 11.06 21.55
N GLU A 73 7.66 9.98 21.24
CA GLU A 73 8.88 9.98 20.43
C GLU A 73 8.55 10.26 18.94
N ALA A 74 9.57 10.63 18.15
CA ALA A 74 9.38 11.02 16.75
C ALA A 74 9.18 9.84 15.76
N ILE A 75 9.27 8.59 16.21
CA ILE A 75 9.07 7.37 15.40
C ILE A 75 8.77 6.09 16.24
N CYS A 76 8.09 5.10 15.63
CA CYS A 76 7.46 3.92 16.24
C CYS A 76 8.26 3.12 17.30
N THR A 77 9.42 2.52 16.97
CA THR A 77 10.15 1.65 17.92
C THR A 77 10.63 2.41 19.16
N PRO A 78 11.21 3.63 19.04
CA PRO A 78 11.40 4.52 20.18
C PRO A 78 10.14 4.71 21.02
N ALA A 79 9.00 5.09 20.42
CA ALA A 79 7.75 5.35 21.14
C ALA A 79 7.27 4.11 21.92
N ARG A 80 7.27 2.94 21.28
CA ARG A 80 6.85 1.66 21.87
C ARG A 80 7.82 1.22 22.98
N THR A 81 9.12 1.47 22.82
CA THR A 81 10.11 1.26 23.89
C THR A 81 9.84 2.16 25.09
N ALA A 82 9.57 3.45 24.86
CA ALA A 82 9.32 4.44 25.91
C ALA A 82 8.04 4.13 26.71
N LEU A 83 6.97 3.74 26.03
CA LEU A 83 5.72 3.27 26.64
C LEU A 83 5.93 2.02 27.50
N LEU A 84 6.61 1.01 26.96
CA LEU A 84 6.74 -0.30 27.60
C LEU A 84 7.74 -0.31 28.77
N THR A 85 8.68 0.64 28.85
CA THR A 85 9.75 0.68 29.87
C THR A 85 9.71 1.87 30.82
N GLY A 86 8.93 2.92 30.50
CA GLY A 86 8.97 4.18 31.26
C GLY A 86 10.30 4.95 31.12
N LYS A 87 11.23 4.52 30.26
CA LYS A 87 12.58 5.11 30.07
C LYS A 87 12.70 5.75 28.69
N TYR A 88 13.52 6.79 28.55
CA TYR A 88 13.85 7.32 27.23
C TYR A 88 14.61 6.25 26.41
N PRO A 89 14.31 6.03 25.11
CA PRO A 89 14.96 5.02 24.28
C PRO A 89 16.48 5.17 24.18
N MET A 90 16.99 6.40 24.36
CA MET A 90 18.42 6.71 24.45
C MET A 90 19.14 5.97 25.59
N ARG A 91 18.44 5.56 26.66
CA ARG A 91 19.01 4.79 27.77
C ARG A 91 19.22 3.31 27.43
N LEU A 92 18.64 2.82 26.34
CA LEU A 92 18.51 1.41 26.02
C LEU A 92 19.12 1.03 24.65
N GLY A 93 19.73 1.98 23.93
CA GLY A 93 20.21 1.77 22.55
C GLY A 93 19.07 1.61 21.54
N MET A 94 17.91 2.21 21.81
CA MET A 94 16.66 2.05 21.05
C MET A 94 16.23 3.35 20.34
N GLN A 95 17.10 4.37 20.31
CA GLN A 95 16.84 5.68 19.70
C GLN A 95 16.90 5.70 18.16
N GLY A 96 16.17 6.65 17.56
CA GLY A 96 16.18 6.96 16.12
C GLY A 96 15.49 5.89 15.26
N MET A 97 16.11 5.52 14.13
CA MET A 97 15.54 4.57 13.16
C MET A 97 15.02 3.26 13.79
N PRO A 98 13.79 2.82 13.45
CA PRO A 98 13.22 1.57 13.90
C PRO A 98 14.02 0.31 13.60
N LEU A 99 13.63 -0.77 14.27
CA LEU A 99 14.12 -2.11 13.99
C LEU A 99 13.60 -2.63 12.64
N TYR A 100 14.49 -3.29 11.92
CA TYR A 100 14.16 -4.24 10.86
C TYR A 100 13.65 -5.55 11.50
N ASN A 101 12.90 -6.37 10.75
CA ASN A 101 12.56 -7.70 11.24
C ASN A 101 13.82 -8.58 11.29
N SER A 102 14.77 -8.42 10.36
CA SER A 102 16.04 -9.15 10.31
C SER A 102 17.15 -8.63 11.25
N GLU A 103 16.87 -7.70 12.16
CA GLU A 103 17.88 -7.13 13.08
C GLU A 103 17.93 -7.88 14.42
N ASP A 104 19.12 -8.35 14.85
CA ASP A 104 19.28 -8.97 16.18
C ASP A 104 19.36 -7.94 17.32
N ARG A 105 18.31 -7.14 17.46
CA ARG A 105 18.16 -6.12 18.51
C ARG A 105 16.69 -6.03 18.94
N GLY A 106 16.50 -5.67 20.21
CA GLY A 106 15.20 -5.46 20.85
C GLY A 106 15.39 -4.82 22.21
N ILE A 107 14.30 -4.48 22.91
CA ILE A 107 14.39 -3.95 24.28
C ILE A 107 15.20 -4.93 25.14
N PRO A 108 16.29 -4.49 25.82
CA PRO A 108 17.17 -5.38 26.56
C PRO A 108 16.42 -6.33 27.49
N LEU A 109 16.85 -7.59 27.59
CA LEU A 109 16.16 -8.62 28.39
C LEU A 109 16.23 -8.35 29.91
N THR A 110 17.08 -7.41 30.33
CA THR A 110 17.14 -6.86 31.70
C THR A 110 16.00 -5.90 32.03
N GLU A 111 15.25 -5.41 31.02
CA GLU A 111 14.18 -4.44 31.21
C GLU A 111 12.83 -5.12 31.44
N ARG A 112 12.28 -4.91 32.64
CA ARG A 112 10.92 -5.31 33.01
C ARG A 112 9.91 -4.36 32.37
N LEU A 113 8.93 -4.91 31.66
CA LEU A 113 7.96 -4.11 30.90
C LEU A 113 6.66 -3.88 31.67
N LEU A 114 5.93 -2.81 31.34
CA LEU A 114 4.59 -2.48 31.85
C LEU A 114 3.63 -3.69 32.02
N PRO A 115 3.40 -4.55 31.01
CA PRO A 115 2.54 -5.73 31.17
C PRO A 115 3.04 -6.69 32.27
N ALA A 116 4.36 -6.87 32.43
CA ALA A 116 4.92 -7.71 33.50
C ALA A 116 4.79 -7.07 34.91
N TYR A 117 4.63 -5.75 35.01
CA TYR A 117 4.21 -5.11 36.27
C TYR A 117 2.73 -5.37 36.56
N LEU A 118 1.86 -5.24 35.54
CA LEU A 118 0.42 -5.47 35.67
C LEU A 118 0.10 -6.93 36.04
N GLN A 119 0.82 -7.92 35.48
CA GLN A 119 0.63 -9.34 35.83
C GLN A 119 0.90 -9.64 37.31
N GLU A 120 1.95 -9.07 37.93
CA GLU A 120 2.25 -9.30 39.34
C GLU A 120 1.18 -8.73 40.29
N ILE A 121 0.51 -7.63 39.89
CA ILE A 121 -0.65 -7.07 40.62
C ILE A 121 -1.99 -7.65 40.14
N GLY A 122 -1.98 -8.79 39.45
CA GLY A 122 -3.15 -9.64 39.20
C GLY A 122 -3.87 -9.49 37.85
N TYR A 123 -3.37 -8.66 36.93
CA TYR A 123 -4.01 -8.46 35.63
C TYR A 123 -3.84 -9.66 34.69
N LYS A 124 -4.81 -9.82 33.78
CA LYS A 124 -4.63 -10.59 32.54
C LYS A 124 -4.28 -9.68 31.38
N THR A 125 -3.14 -9.95 30.75
CA THR A 125 -2.45 -9.00 29.87
C THR A 125 -2.46 -9.49 28.43
N HIS A 126 -3.11 -8.77 27.52
CA HIS A 126 -3.24 -9.17 26.12
C HIS A 126 -2.72 -8.07 25.20
N LEU A 127 -1.88 -8.44 24.23
CA LEU A 127 -1.44 -7.55 23.15
C LEU A 127 -2.21 -7.89 21.88
N VAL A 128 -2.91 -6.92 21.29
CA VAL A 128 -3.62 -7.10 20.03
C VAL A 128 -3.14 -6.04 19.05
N GLY A 129 -2.27 -6.43 18.11
CA GLY A 129 -1.69 -5.56 17.10
C GLY A 129 -0.15 -5.65 16.99
N LYS A 130 0.45 -4.51 16.66
CA LYS A 130 1.88 -4.31 16.37
C LYS A 130 2.75 -4.27 17.63
N TRP A 131 3.79 -5.10 17.65
CA TRP A 131 4.82 -5.14 18.69
C TRP A 131 5.99 -4.17 18.41
N HIS A 132 6.77 -4.44 17.37
CA HIS A 132 7.85 -3.61 16.81
C HIS A 132 9.01 -3.21 17.74
N VAL A 133 9.32 -4.04 18.75
CA VAL A 133 10.39 -3.78 19.75
C VAL A 133 11.39 -4.94 19.94
N GLY A 134 11.43 -5.87 18.99
CA GLY A 134 12.39 -6.98 18.90
C GLY A 134 11.72 -8.32 18.59
N MET A 135 12.34 -9.18 17.76
CA MET A 135 11.78 -10.49 17.41
C MET A 135 12.80 -11.57 16.97
N SER A 136 14.10 -11.36 17.18
CA SER A 136 15.15 -12.28 16.71
C SER A 136 15.33 -13.56 17.53
N LYS A 137 14.83 -13.54 18.77
CA LYS A 137 14.92 -14.59 19.79
C LYS A 137 13.58 -14.71 20.51
N ASN A 138 13.26 -15.88 21.05
CA ASN A 138 11.97 -16.12 21.70
C ASN A 138 11.74 -15.20 22.90
N GLU A 139 12.81 -14.84 23.62
CA GLU A 139 12.80 -13.90 24.75
C GLU A 139 12.48 -12.45 24.36
N TYR A 140 12.49 -12.09 23.07
CA TYR A 140 12.01 -10.78 22.60
C TYR A 140 10.51 -10.76 22.27
N LEU A 141 9.84 -11.92 22.22
CA LEU A 141 8.42 -12.01 21.85
C LEU A 141 7.48 -11.52 22.98
N PRO A 142 6.29 -11.00 22.66
CA PRO A 142 5.41 -10.36 23.66
C PRO A 142 5.01 -11.30 24.81
N THR A 143 4.73 -12.56 24.49
CA THR A 143 4.37 -13.63 25.43
C THR A 143 5.47 -13.91 26.46
N ASN A 144 6.74 -13.78 26.05
CA ASN A 144 7.91 -13.90 26.94
C ASN A 144 8.29 -12.58 27.62
N ARG A 145 7.52 -11.49 27.43
CA ARG A 145 7.77 -10.15 27.99
C ARG A 145 6.59 -9.59 28.79
N GLY A 146 5.70 -10.46 29.27
CA GLY A 146 4.67 -10.14 30.25
C GLY A 146 3.24 -10.11 29.72
N TYR A 147 3.00 -10.51 28.46
CA TYR A 147 1.65 -10.73 27.95
C TYR A 147 1.23 -12.20 28.15
N ASP A 148 0.01 -12.42 28.66
CA ASP A 148 -0.65 -13.74 28.65
C ASP A 148 -0.97 -14.21 27.22
N SER A 149 -1.22 -13.31 26.27
CA SER A 149 -1.32 -13.64 24.84
C SER A 149 -0.99 -12.48 23.89
N HIS A 150 -0.64 -12.80 22.64
CA HIS A 150 -0.47 -11.86 21.53
C HIS A 150 -1.34 -12.25 20.33
N TYR A 151 -1.95 -11.28 19.66
CA TYR A 151 -2.48 -11.47 18.30
C TYR A 151 -2.09 -10.30 17.41
N GLY A 152 -1.31 -10.54 16.36
CA GLY A 152 -0.93 -9.50 15.40
C GLY A 152 0.49 -9.64 14.85
N MET A 153 1.05 -8.52 14.39
CA MET A 153 2.39 -8.44 13.79
C MET A 153 3.49 -8.21 14.84
N ARG A 154 4.64 -8.84 14.63
CA ARG A 154 5.85 -8.71 15.45
C ARG A 154 6.72 -7.55 14.97
N GLY A 155 6.76 -7.33 13.66
CA GLY A 155 7.48 -6.27 12.98
C GLY A 155 6.81 -4.90 12.94
N GLY A 156 7.21 -4.09 11.97
CA GLY A 156 6.89 -2.65 11.91
C GLY A 156 5.71 -2.23 11.03
N PHE A 157 5.37 -3.03 10.01
CA PHE A 157 4.24 -2.82 9.09
C PHE A 157 4.04 -4.10 8.27
N VAL A 158 2.85 -4.27 7.70
CA VAL A 158 2.48 -5.38 6.81
C VAL A 158 1.49 -4.88 5.75
N ASP A 159 1.18 -5.71 4.76
CA ASP A 159 -0.01 -5.56 3.92
C ASP A 159 -1.30 -5.78 4.75
N TYR A 160 -2.29 -4.90 4.60
CA TYR A 160 -3.54 -4.91 5.37
C TYR A 160 -4.48 -6.11 5.07
N TYR A 161 -4.18 -6.96 4.08
CA TYR A 161 -5.01 -8.09 3.63
C TYR A 161 -4.26 -9.42 3.50
N THR A 162 -2.97 -9.40 3.19
CA THR A 162 -2.13 -10.62 3.16
C THR A 162 -1.30 -10.80 4.42
N TYR A 163 -1.10 -9.73 5.18
CA TYR A 163 -0.23 -9.63 6.36
C TYR A 163 1.23 -9.99 6.10
N ASP A 164 1.65 -9.92 4.83
CA ASP A 164 3.05 -10.03 4.46
C ASP A 164 3.78 -8.72 4.75
N LYS A 165 4.99 -8.83 5.30
CA LYS A 165 5.97 -7.75 5.30
C LYS A 165 7.01 -7.96 4.21
N VAL A 166 7.24 -6.92 3.40
CA VAL A 166 8.40 -6.74 2.53
C VAL A 166 9.42 -5.88 3.26
N GLU A 167 10.67 -6.36 3.35
CA GLU A 167 11.77 -5.65 3.99
C GLU A 167 12.92 -5.42 2.99
N THR A 168 13.16 -4.14 2.68
CA THR A 168 14.28 -3.72 1.81
C THR A 168 15.54 -3.51 2.63
N TRP A 169 16.59 -4.26 2.33
CA TRP A 169 17.91 -4.09 2.95
C TRP A 169 18.69 -2.92 2.31
N PRO A 170 19.72 -2.36 3.00
CA PRO A 170 20.53 -1.25 2.48
C PRO A 170 21.31 -1.55 1.19
N ASP A 171 21.45 -2.82 0.80
CA ASP A 171 22.06 -3.29 -0.45
C ASP A 171 21.05 -3.34 -1.64
N GLY A 172 19.77 -3.13 -1.37
CA GLY A 172 18.66 -3.23 -2.33
C GLY A 172 17.96 -4.59 -2.39
N ARG A 173 18.38 -5.59 -1.59
CA ARG A 173 17.70 -6.89 -1.50
C ARG A 173 16.34 -6.76 -0.82
N LEU A 174 15.38 -7.59 -1.24
CA LEU A 174 14.02 -7.65 -0.70
C LEU A 174 13.79 -9.00 -0.02
N LEU A 175 13.50 -8.99 1.28
CA LEU A 175 12.98 -10.14 2.05
C LEU A 175 11.45 -10.04 2.08
N TYR A 176 10.74 -11.16 2.04
CA TYR A 176 9.27 -11.18 2.02
C TYR A 176 8.71 -12.42 2.74
N GLY A 177 7.73 -12.20 3.62
CA GLY A 177 6.97 -13.26 4.29
C GLY A 177 5.89 -12.72 5.21
N MET A 178 5.04 -13.61 5.72
CA MET A 178 3.96 -13.30 6.66
C MET A 178 4.51 -12.88 8.03
N ASP A 179 3.95 -11.81 8.60
CA ASP A 179 4.24 -11.30 9.94
C ASP A 179 2.92 -11.08 10.69
N PHE A 180 2.21 -12.17 10.98
CA PHE A 180 0.91 -12.15 11.67
C PHE A 180 0.65 -13.46 12.41
N PHE A 181 0.43 -13.38 13.71
CA PHE A 181 0.45 -14.52 14.64
C PHE A 181 -0.73 -14.49 15.60
N ASP A 182 -1.14 -15.67 16.08
CA ASP A 182 -1.87 -15.87 17.34
C ASP A 182 -0.92 -16.62 18.27
N ASP A 183 -0.46 -15.94 19.31
CA ASP A 183 0.73 -16.24 20.09
C ASP A 183 1.96 -16.55 19.20
N ASP A 184 2.33 -17.82 19.06
CA ASP A 184 3.43 -18.32 18.24
C ASP A 184 2.98 -19.03 16.95
N VAL A 185 1.67 -19.03 16.64
CA VAL A 185 1.10 -19.70 15.47
C VAL A 185 0.87 -18.72 14.32
N PRO A 186 1.53 -18.86 13.15
CA PRO A 186 1.32 -18.00 11.99
C PRO A 186 -0.09 -18.14 11.41
N GLN A 187 -0.77 -17.03 11.15
CA GLN A 187 -2.21 -17.01 10.84
C GLN A 187 -2.51 -17.09 9.34
N PHE A 188 -2.01 -18.15 8.68
CA PHE A 188 -2.19 -18.36 7.24
C PHE A 188 -3.65 -18.40 6.77
N GLU A 189 -4.63 -18.78 7.60
CA GLU A 189 -6.04 -18.92 7.19
C GLU A 189 -6.91 -17.70 7.54
N GLU A 190 -6.35 -16.66 8.13
CA GLU A 190 -7.03 -15.37 8.32
C GLU A 190 -7.14 -14.62 6.97
N GLN A 191 -8.24 -13.90 6.77
CA GLN A 191 -8.65 -13.33 5.48
C GLN A 191 -9.36 -11.96 5.59
N ARG A 192 -9.60 -11.46 6.80
CA ARG A 192 -10.26 -10.16 7.06
C ARG A 192 -9.37 -8.98 6.66
N TYR A 193 -9.93 -7.77 6.66
CA TYR A 193 -9.10 -6.56 6.70
C TYR A 193 -8.40 -6.50 8.08
N ILE A 194 -7.11 -6.16 8.14
CA ILE A 194 -6.32 -6.32 9.39
C ILE A 194 -6.93 -5.59 10.59
N VAL A 195 -7.53 -4.41 10.39
CA VAL A 195 -8.18 -3.65 11.46
C VAL A 195 -9.39 -4.42 12.01
N ASP A 196 -10.16 -5.10 11.15
CA ASP A 196 -11.27 -5.97 11.58
C ASP A 196 -10.77 -7.23 12.29
N ALA A 197 -9.71 -7.88 11.77
CA ALA A 197 -9.11 -9.06 12.41
C ALA A 197 -8.65 -8.76 13.85
N LEU A 198 -7.94 -7.64 14.04
CA LEU A 198 -7.52 -7.16 15.35
C LEU A 198 -8.73 -6.78 16.24
N THR A 199 -9.70 -6.03 15.70
CA THR A 199 -10.90 -5.60 16.45
C THR A 199 -11.69 -6.81 16.94
N ASP A 200 -11.93 -7.80 16.08
CA ASP A 200 -12.71 -8.99 16.40
C ASP A 200 -12.01 -9.82 17.49
N ARG A 201 -10.68 -10.03 17.40
CA ARG A 201 -9.92 -10.74 18.44
C ARG A 201 -9.94 -10.02 19.78
N ALA A 202 -9.84 -8.69 19.77
CA ALA A 202 -9.97 -7.87 20.97
C ALA A 202 -11.38 -7.98 21.61
N ILE A 203 -12.43 -8.07 20.79
CA ILE A 203 -13.80 -8.33 21.23
C ILE A 203 -13.94 -9.74 21.81
N ASP A 204 -13.35 -10.77 21.19
CA ASP A 204 -13.33 -12.14 21.72
C ASP A 204 -12.63 -12.21 23.09
N ILE A 205 -11.53 -11.46 23.28
CA ILE A 205 -10.84 -11.34 24.57
C ILE A 205 -11.76 -10.67 25.61
N ILE A 206 -12.41 -9.55 25.27
CA ILE A 206 -13.37 -8.87 26.17
C ILE A 206 -14.51 -9.82 26.57
N TYR A 207 -15.11 -10.55 25.63
CA TYR A 207 -16.21 -11.47 25.93
C TYR A 207 -15.77 -12.71 26.71
N SER A 208 -14.59 -13.27 26.44
CA SER A 208 -14.06 -14.43 27.18
C SER A 208 -13.46 -14.08 28.54
N HIS A 209 -13.12 -12.81 28.79
CA HIS A 209 -12.45 -12.38 30.03
C HIS A 209 -13.17 -12.81 31.31
N ASN A 210 -12.41 -13.26 32.30
CA ASN A 210 -12.91 -13.63 33.62
C ASN A 210 -12.92 -12.40 34.54
N THR A 211 -14.09 -11.88 34.85
CA THR A 211 -14.28 -10.68 35.71
C THR A 211 -13.88 -10.88 37.19
N SER A 212 -13.28 -12.02 37.54
CA SER A 212 -12.64 -12.26 38.84
C SER A 212 -11.24 -11.62 38.96
N CYS A 213 -10.65 -11.17 37.84
CA CYS A 213 -9.40 -10.43 37.77
C CYS A 213 -9.53 -9.24 36.78
N PRO A 214 -8.70 -8.20 36.89
CA PRO A 214 -8.74 -7.07 35.95
C PRO A 214 -8.09 -7.41 34.60
N LEU A 215 -8.61 -6.83 33.53
CA LEU A 215 -8.10 -6.95 32.16
C LEU A 215 -7.10 -5.82 31.85
N PHE A 216 -5.98 -6.12 31.20
CA PHE A 216 -5.17 -5.15 30.45
C PHE A 216 -5.14 -5.58 28.98
N LEU A 217 -5.84 -4.83 28.13
CA LEU A 217 -5.90 -5.04 26.69
C LEU A 217 -5.12 -3.91 26.01
N HIS A 218 -3.91 -4.21 25.56
CA HIS A 218 -3.09 -3.29 24.78
C HIS A 218 -3.42 -3.46 23.29
N TYR A 219 -4.24 -2.57 22.77
CA TYR A 219 -4.71 -2.58 21.39
C TYR A 219 -3.83 -1.68 20.52
N THR A 220 -2.82 -2.26 19.88
CA THR A 220 -1.78 -1.57 19.11
C THR A 220 -2.02 -1.63 17.60
N SER A 221 -3.11 -0.99 17.16
CA SER A 221 -3.46 -0.83 15.75
C SER A 221 -2.26 -0.40 14.89
N CYS A 222 -2.03 -1.07 13.76
CA CYS A 222 -1.10 -0.62 12.72
C CYS A 222 -1.71 0.45 11.80
N ALA A 223 -3.01 0.71 11.90
CA ALA A 223 -3.66 1.79 11.20
C ALA A 223 -3.50 3.10 11.99
N PRO A 224 -3.32 4.25 11.30
CA PRO A 224 -3.23 4.45 9.85
C PRO A 224 -1.80 4.52 9.24
N HIS A 225 -0.86 3.65 9.61
CA HIS A 225 0.45 3.54 8.93
C HIS A 225 0.31 3.10 7.46
N ALA A 226 1.26 3.46 6.59
CA ALA A 226 1.31 2.92 5.23
C ALA A 226 1.59 1.39 5.22
N GLY A 227 1.31 0.72 4.11
CA GLY A 227 1.63 -0.71 3.95
C GLY A 227 3.12 -0.95 3.67
N ASN A 228 3.40 -2.03 2.93
CA ASN A 228 4.74 -2.30 2.38
C ASN A 228 5.26 -1.16 1.49
N ALA A 229 6.57 -1.06 1.26
CA ALA A 229 7.15 0.00 0.44
C ALA A 229 6.56 0.02 -0.99
N GLY A 230 6.10 1.19 -1.45
CA GLY A 230 5.31 1.35 -2.68
C GLY A 230 3.80 1.19 -2.47
N GLY A 231 3.39 0.43 -1.45
CA GLY A 231 2.04 0.37 -0.93
C GLY A 231 1.64 1.68 -0.24
N SER A 232 0.77 2.43 -0.92
CA SER A 232 -0.01 3.52 -0.32
C SER A 232 -0.85 3.01 0.88
N VAL A 233 -1.42 3.93 1.67
CA VAL A 233 -2.43 3.58 2.68
C VAL A 233 -3.53 2.73 2.06
N GLN A 234 -3.81 1.57 2.66
CA GLN A 234 -4.71 0.55 2.11
C GLN A 234 -6.09 0.63 2.79
N PRO A 235 -7.09 1.32 2.22
CA PRO A 235 -8.43 1.36 2.79
C PRO A 235 -9.17 0.03 2.68
N PRO A 236 -10.27 -0.16 3.45
CA PRO A 236 -11.23 -1.23 3.24
C PRO A 236 -11.72 -1.27 1.77
N LEU A 237 -11.72 -2.47 1.15
CA LEU A 237 -12.19 -2.68 -0.23
C LEU A 237 -13.63 -2.19 -0.45
N PHE A 238 -14.44 -2.23 0.61
CA PHE A 238 -15.80 -1.71 0.63
C PHE A 238 -15.92 -0.66 1.73
N SER A 239 -16.31 0.56 1.36
CA SER A 239 -16.63 1.62 2.31
C SER A 239 -17.85 2.39 1.82
N PHE A 240 -18.85 2.54 2.70
CA PHE A 240 -20.08 3.29 2.45
C PHE A 240 -19.90 4.82 2.65
N LEU A 241 -18.68 5.25 2.98
CA LEU A 241 -18.38 6.61 3.42
C LEU A 241 -18.20 7.57 2.22
N ASN A 242 -19.13 8.51 2.08
CA ASN A 242 -19.10 9.52 1.03
C ASN A 242 -18.14 10.68 1.36
N LEU A 243 -16.84 10.41 1.41
CA LEU A 243 -15.79 11.40 1.74
C LEU A 243 -15.49 12.39 0.60
N LYS A 244 -16.44 12.64 -0.32
CA LYS A 244 -16.24 13.47 -1.52
C LYS A 244 -15.90 14.92 -1.20
N TYR A 245 -16.29 15.43 -0.04
CA TYR A 245 -16.02 16.81 0.38
C TYR A 245 -14.54 17.15 0.59
N ILE A 246 -13.69 16.15 0.88
CA ILE A 246 -12.23 16.31 0.94
C ILE A 246 -11.70 16.43 -0.50
N ALA A 247 -10.97 17.50 -0.83
CA ALA A 247 -10.56 17.75 -2.21
C ALA A 247 -9.43 16.81 -2.69
N ASN A 248 -8.37 16.69 -1.88
CA ASN A 248 -7.20 15.84 -2.18
C ASN A 248 -7.62 14.35 -2.27
N SER A 249 -7.02 13.58 -3.18
CA SER A 249 -7.31 12.15 -3.42
C SER A 249 -6.77 11.24 -2.35
N ASP A 250 -5.57 11.52 -1.88
CA ASP A 250 -4.71 10.61 -1.13
C ASP A 250 -5.08 10.73 0.36
N ARG A 251 -5.36 11.97 0.80
CA ARG A 251 -6.08 12.33 2.02
C ARG A 251 -7.44 11.63 2.15
N ARG A 252 -8.14 11.31 1.05
CA ARG A 252 -9.39 10.53 1.10
C ARG A 252 -9.14 9.03 1.34
N LEU A 253 -8.06 8.46 0.81
CA LEU A 253 -7.67 7.07 1.10
C LEU A 253 -7.27 6.94 2.58
N TYR A 254 -6.49 7.90 3.09
CA TYR A 254 -6.18 8.02 4.52
C TYR A 254 -7.44 8.13 5.39
N ALA A 255 -8.34 9.05 5.05
CA ALA A 255 -9.58 9.26 5.79
C ALA A 255 -10.50 8.03 5.79
N LYS A 256 -10.53 7.20 4.73
CA LYS A 256 -11.24 5.90 4.75
C LYS A 256 -10.69 4.99 5.86
N VAL A 257 -9.36 4.93 6.05
CA VAL A 257 -8.72 4.11 7.10
C VAL A 257 -8.99 4.65 8.49
N VAL A 258 -8.81 5.96 8.71
CA VAL A 258 -9.08 6.59 10.02
C VAL A 258 -10.56 6.43 10.41
N ARG A 259 -11.49 6.56 9.46
CA ARG A 259 -12.93 6.28 9.71
C ARG A 259 -13.21 4.83 10.10
N HIS A 260 -12.52 3.86 9.49
CA HIS A 260 -12.68 2.45 9.85
C HIS A 260 -12.11 2.14 11.23
N LEU A 261 -10.98 2.76 11.60
CA LEU A 261 -10.38 2.66 12.92
C LEU A 261 -11.27 3.28 14.02
N ASP A 262 -11.88 4.44 13.75
CA ASP A 262 -12.91 5.03 14.63
C ASP A 262 -14.12 4.11 14.83
N TYR A 263 -14.63 3.52 13.74
CA TYR A 263 -15.72 2.53 13.80
C TYR A 263 -15.33 1.32 14.65
N SER A 264 -14.12 0.78 14.47
CA SER A 264 -13.56 -0.30 15.29
C SER A 264 -13.48 0.05 16.77
N ILE A 265 -13.06 1.27 17.12
CA ILE A 265 -13.03 1.74 18.52
C ILE A 265 -14.45 1.79 19.10
N GLY A 266 -15.45 2.21 18.33
CA GLY A 266 -16.86 2.12 18.72
C GLY A 266 -17.30 0.68 19.05
N ARG A 267 -16.87 -0.31 18.25
CA ARG A 267 -17.15 -1.73 18.50
C ARG A 267 -16.47 -2.25 19.77
N LEU A 268 -15.25 -1.81 20.09
CA LEU A 268 -14.56 -2.17 21.33
C LEU A 268 -15.30 -1.65 22.57
N VAL A 269 -15.78 -0.39 22.52
CA VAL A 269 -16.56 0.21 23.62
C VAL A 269 -17.92 -0.48 23.78
N GLY A 270 -18.57 -0.83 22.67
CA GLY A 270 -19.78 -1.66 22.67
C GLY A 270 -19.56 -3.01 23.38
N ALA A 271 -18.51 -3.76 23.01
CA ALA A 271 -18.20 -5.03 23.66
C ALA A 271 -17.91 -4.90 25.17
N LEU A 272 -17.25 -3.83 25.61
CA LEU A 272 -17.04 -3.54 27.05
C LEU A 272 -18.38 -3.29 27.79
N ALA A 273 -19.35 -2.67 27.13
CA ALA A 273 -20.68 -2.41 27.67
C ALA A 273 -21.56 -3.66 27.69
N ASP A 274 -21.61 -4.43 26.59
CA ASP A 274 -22.33 -5.70 26.48
C ASP A 274 -21.80 -6.75 27.48
N LYS A 275 -20.48 -6.74 27.74
CA LYS A 275 -19.82 -7.52 28.80
C LYS A 275 -20.10 -6.99 30.21
N GLY A 276 -20.65 -5.78 30.35
CA GLY A 276 -20.99 -5.12 31.61
C GLY A 276 -19.83 -4.43 32.35
N ILE A 277 -18.60 -4.48 31.81
CA ILE A 277 -17.38 -4.04 32.52
C ILE A 277 -16.95 -2.60 32.22
N LEU A 278 -17.53 -1.93 31.22
CA LEU A 278 -17.18 -0.55 30.81
C LEU A 278 -17.15 0.44 31.98
N HIS A 279 -18.07 0.30 32.94
CA HIS A 279 -18.15 1.18 34.11
C HIS A 279 -16.90 1.17 35.01
N ASN A 280 -16.11 0.09 34.98
CA ASN A 280 -14.83 -0.07 35.66
C ASN A 280 -13.72 -0.39 34.64
N THR A 281 -13.73 0.31 33.50
CA THR A 281 -12.69 0.21 32.46
C THR A 281 -12.14 1.59 32.12
N MET A 282 -10.85 1.82 32.39
CA MET A 282 -10.11 2.97 31.91
C MET A 282 -9.75 2.75 30.45
N ILE A 283 -10.07 3.71 29.59
CA ILE A 283 -9.75 3.71 28.16
C ILE A 283 -8.75 4.83 27.90
N ALA A 284 -7.52 4.47 27.57
CA ALA A 284 -6.51 5.42 27.12
C ALA A 284 -6.39 5.37 25.59
N PHE A 285 -6.18 6.51 24.94
CA PHE A 285 -5.96 6.62 23.50
C PHE A 285 -4.73 7.47 23.23
N MET A 286 -3.88 7.05 22.29
CA MET A 286 -2.73 7.84 21.80
C MET A 286 -2.25 7.38 20.40
N SER A 287 -1.63 8.28 19.63
CA SER A 287 -0.79 7.91 18.47
C SER A 287 0.67 7.72 18.86
N ASP A 288 1.38 6.75 18.27
CA ASP A 288 2.77 6.47 18.61
C ASP A 288 3.77 7.54 18.13
N ASN A 289 3.50 8.20 17.00
CA ASN A 289 4.18 9.40 16.55
C ASN A 289 3.25 10.26 15.66
N GLY A 290 3.66 11.49 15.34
CA GLY A 290 2.98 12.32 14.34
C GLY A 290 3.06 11.71 12.94
N ALA A 291 2.15 12.08 12.04
CA ALA A 291 1.99 11.45 10.74
C ALA A 291 3.17 11.72 9.78
N PRO A 292 3.58 10.77 8.91
CA PRO A 292 4.39 11.00 7.73
C PRO A 292 3.52 11.58 6.60
N THR A 293 3.32 12.89 6.62
CA THR A 293 2.50 13.62 5.63
C THR A 293 3.07 13.56 4.20
N ASP A 294 4.40 13.39 4.05
CA ASP A 294 5.08 13.17 2.77
C ASP A 294 6.28 12.22 2.92
N GLY A 295 6.84 11.78 1.79
CA GLY A 295 8.07 11.00 1.72
C GLY A 295 7.88 9.47 1.74
N MET A 296 8.89 8.76 2.22
CA MET A 296 8.86 7.29 2.33
C MET A 296 7.86 6.87 3.42
N PHE A 297 6.99 5.90 3.10
CA PHE A 297 5.82 5.53 3.92
C PHE A 297 4.85 6.70 4.18
N SER A 298 4.76 7.67 3.26
CA SER A 298 3.76 8.74 3.31
C SER A 298 2.35 8.19 3.49
N ASN A 299 1.66 8.58 4.55
CA ASN A 299 0.26 8.22 4.80
C ASN A 299 -0.72 9.38 4.57
N TRP A 300 -0.23 10.60 4.35
CA TRP A 300 -1.04 11.82 4.16
C TRP A 300 -1.89 12.21 5.39
N GLY A 301 -1.53 11.72 6.58
CA GLY A 301 -1.92 12.27 7.87
C GLY A 301 -1.31 13.66 8.08
N VAL A 302 -1.97 14.54 8.85
CA VAL A 302 -1.64 15.98 8.92
C VAL A 302 -1.42 16.42 10.36
N ASN A 303 -0.31 17.12 10.61
CA ASN A 303 0.14 17.49 11.97
C ASN A 303 -0.17 18.95 12.36
N LEU A 304 -1.00 19.64 11.56
CA LEU A 304 -1.32 21.06 11.77
C LEU A 304 -2.00 21.33 13.13
N PRO A 305 -1.77 22.51 13.74
CA PRO A 305 -0.99 23.64 13.21
C PRO A 305 0.53 23.53 13.40
N PHE A 306 1.03 22.40 13.93
CA PHE A 306 2.45 22.23 14.21
C PHE A 306 3.33 22.12 12.95
N ARG A 307 4.61 22.45 13.12
CA ARG A 307 5.67 22.27 12.11
C ARG A 307 6.10 20.81 12.02
N GLY A 308 6.45 20.34 10.83
CA GLY A 308 7.09 19.05 10.60
C GLY A 308 6.18 17.81 10.66
N ARG A 309 6.82 16.65 10.80
CA ARG A 309 6.22 15.30 10.65
C ARG A 309 7.09 14.19 11.25
N LYS A 310 6.64 12.93 11.19
CA LYS A 310 7.44 11.72 11.53
C LYS A 310 8.91 11.84 11.09
N GLN A 311 9.84 11.38 11.94
CA GLN A 311 11.31 11.48 11.80
C GLN A 311 11.93 12.89 11.97
N THR A 312 11.21 13.90 12.48
CA THR A 312 11.75 15.26 12.65
C THR A 312 11.71 15.71 14.13
N PRO A 313 12.51 16.71 14.56
CA PRO A 313 12.47 17.23 15.94
C PRO A 313 11.31 18.20 16.23
N TRP A 314 10.53 18.56 15.22
CA TRP A 314 9.48 19.58 15.27
C TRP A 314 8.24 19.09 16.01
N GLU A 315 7.40 20.00 16.51
CA GLU A 315 6.19 19.68 17.30
C GLU A 315 5.30 18.65 16.61
N GLY A 316 5.11 18.75 15.29
CA GLY A 316 4.27 17.84 14.49
C GLY A 316 4.81 16.43 14.31
N ALA A 317 5.99 16.11 14.84
CA ALA A 317 6.53 14.75 14.89
C ALA A 317 6.18 14.01 16.19
N VAL A 318 6.03 14.77 17.28
CA VAL A 318 6.09 14.27 18.66
C VAL A 318 4.85 14.63 19.48
N ARG A 319 4.15 15.71 19.13
CA ARG A 319 2.95 16.17 19.82
C ARG A 319 1.73 15.62 19.10
N VAL A 320 1.06 14.68 19.74
CA VAL A 320 0.13 13.74 19.10
C VAL A 320 -1.21 13.67 19.83
N PRO A 321 -2.31 13.30 19.14
CA PRO A 321 -3.60 13.07 19.80
C PRO A 321 -3.48 12.09 20.95
N ALA A 322 -3.96 12.47 22.14
CA ALA A 322 -4.12 11.58 23.28
C ALA A 322 -5.21 12.04 24.25
N PHE A 323 -5.87 11.09 24.90
CA PHE A 323 -6.82 11.30 26.00
C PHE A 323 -6.91 10.06 26.90
N VAL A 324 -7.53 10.23 28.07
CA VAL A 324 -7.95 9.12 28.94
C VAL A 324 -9.39 9.29 29.40
N TRP A 325 -10.18 8.21 29.33
CA TRP A 325 -11.56 8.14 29.78
C TRP A 325 -11.70 7.12 30.91
N HIS A 326 -12.51 7.44 31.92
CA HIS A 326 -12.99 6.52 32.94
C HIS A 326 -14.28 7.10 33.53
N SER A 327 -15.19 6.26 34.03
CA SER A 327 -16.49 6.67 34.58
C SER A 327 -16.42 7.68 35.75
N SER A 328 -15.30 7.69 36.48
CA SER A 328 -15.06 8.61 37.61
C SER A 328 -14.30 9.89 37.25
N LEU A 329 -13.76 10.01 36.02
CA LEU A 329 -13.05 11.22 35.58
C LEU A 329 -14.03 12.33 35.20
N LYS A 330 -13.65 13.57 35.48
CA LYS A 330 -14.40 14.76 35.06
C LYS A 330 -13.96 15.16 33.64
N PRO A 331 -14.88 15.41 32.69
CA PRO A 331 -14.51 15.87 31.36
C PRO A 331 -13.72 17.18 31.42
N MET A 332 -12.51 17.20 30.85
CA MET A 332 -11.70 18.42 30.77
C MET A 332 -10.62 18.36 29.67
N VAL A 333 -10.15 19.54 29.25
CA VAL A 333 -8.89 19.67 28.51
C VAL A 333 -7.79 19.96 29.53
N TRP A 334 -6.88 19.01 29.73
CA TRP A 334 -5.76 19.13 30.66
C TRP A 334 -4.49 19.53 29.90
N ASP A 335 -3.87 20.64 30.32
CA ASP A 335 -2.70 21.22 29.66
C ASP A 335 -1.39 20.97 30.42
N GLY A 336 -1.37 19.96 31.29
CA GLY A 336 -0.16 19.47 31.92
C GLY A 336 0.80 18.83 30.91
N LEU A 337 2.09 19.15 31.01
CA LEU A 337 3.13 18.52 30.20
C LEU A 337 3.22 17.02 30.54
N MET A 338 3.00 16.14 29.56
CA MET A 338 3.09 14.69 29.74
C MET A 338 3.90 14.05 28.62
N HIS A 339 4.63 12.99 28.93
CA HIS A 339 5.39 12.20 27.95
C HIS A 339 4.89 10.76 27.90
N ILE A 340 5.12 10.05 26.80
CA ILE A 340 4.77 8.63 26.64
C ILE A 340 5.39 7.72 27.72
N THR A 341 6.54 8.09 28.28
CA THR A 341 7.16 7.40 29.44
C THR A 341 6.33 7.53 30.73
N ASP A 342 5.46 8.54 30.86
CA ASP A 342 4.61 8.74 32.04
C ASP A 342 3.50 7.70 32.14
N TRP A 343 3.13 7.02 31.04
CA TRP A 343 2.06 6.02 31.05
C TRP A 343 2.35 4.85 31.98
N MET A 344 3.55 4.28 32.00
CA MET A 344 3.88 3.16 32.88
C MET A 344 3.54 3.45 34.36
N PRO A 345 4.14 4.47 35.01
CA PRO A 345 3.85 4.77 36.42
C PRO A 345 2.43 5.33 36.64
N THR A 346 1.83 5.99 35.65
CA THR A 346 0.44 6.51 35.74
C THR A 346 -0.59 5.37 35.74
N LEU A 347 -0.44 4.40 34.82
CA LEU A 347 -1.34 3.25 34.72
C LEU A 347 -1.18 2.31 35.91
N LEU A 348 0.05 2.10 36.39
CA LEU A 348 0.30 1.29 37.59
C LEU A 348 -0.28 1.94 38.85
N ALA A 349 -0.13 3.26 39.02
CA ALA A 349 -0.75 3.96 40.13
C ALA A 349 -2.29 3.92 40.08
N ALA A 350 -2.88 4.02 38.89
CA ALA A 350 -4.33 3.83 38.69
C ALA A 350 -4.78 2.39 38.98
N ALA A 351 -3.90 1.40 38.77
CA ALA A 351 -4.11 -0.02 39.06
C ALA A 351 -3.79 -0.42 40.52
N GLY A 352 -3.37 0.53 41.38
CA GLY A 352 -2.99 0.27 42.77
C GLY A 352 -1.60 -0.36 42.97
N GLY A 353 -0.74 -0.32 41.95
CA GLY A 353 0.66 -0.76 42.01
C GLY A 353 1.67 0.39 41.89
N GLU A 354 2.95 0.05 41.93
CA GLU A 354 4.08 0.99 41.82
C GLU A 354 5.20 0.43 40.93
N VAL A 355 6.17 1.27 40.58
CA VAL A 355 7.39 0.88 39.85
C VAL A 355 8.55 0.84 40.85
N ASP A 356 9.25 -0.30 40.94
CA ASP A 356 10.34 -0.55 41.89
C ASP A 356 11.73 -0.20 41.34
N THR A 357 11.81 0.35 40.13
CA THR A 357 13.04 0.70 39.41
C THR A 357 13.10 2.18 38.99
N GLU A 358 14.31 2.69 38.75
CA GLU A 358 14.52 4.06 38.25
C GLU A 358 14.09 4.16 36.77
N ILE A 359 13.18 5.09 36.49
CA ILE A 359 12.57 5.36 35.18
C ILE A 359 12.51 6.88 34.90
N ASP A 360 12.32 7.27 33.64
CA ASP A 360 12.15 8.68 33.25
C ASP A 360 10.69 9.17 33.30
N GLY A 361 9.74 8.26 33.55
CA GLY A 361 8.30 8.53 33.66
C GLY A 361 7.89 9.08 35.03
N PHE A 362 6.93 10.00 35.03
CA PHE A 362 6.27 10.51 36.23
C PHE A 362 4.85 9.95 36.34
N ASN A 363 4.41 9.62 37.56
CA ASN A 363 3.00 9.34 37.82
C ASN A 363 2.17 10.64 37.71
N GLN A 364 1.31 10.72 36.68
CA GLN A 364 0.41 11.85 36.44
C GLN A 364 -1.01 11.60 36.97
N TRP A 365 -1.33 10.41 37.50
CA TRP A 365 -2.69 10.02 37.86
C TRP A 365 -3.38 10.99 38.84
N PRO A 366 -2.73 11.46 39.93
CA PRO A 366 -3.33 12.47 40.81
C PRO A 366 -3.61 13.79 40.07
N SER A 367 -2.70 14.22 39.19
CA SER A 367 -2.87 15.46 38.41
C SER A 367 -3.98 15.37 37.36
N ILE A 368 -4.20 14.18 36.77
CA ILE A 368 -5.29 13.91 35.83
C ILE A 368 -6.65 13.84 36.56
N VAL A 369 -6.73 13.15 37.70
CA VAL A 369 -7.98 12.98 38.47
C VAL A 369 -8.44 14.29 39.13
N GLU A 370 -7.51 15.07 39.68
CA GLU A 370 -7.83 16.31 40.40
C GLU A 370 -7.72 17.58 39.53
N GLY A 371 -7.21 17.49 38.30
CA GLY A 371 -6.94 18.64 37.43
C GLY A 371 -5.78 19.52 37.92
N GLN A 372 -4.84 18.97 38.70
CA GLN A 372 -3.66 19.70 39.17
C GLN A 372 -2.61 19.89 38.05
N GLN A 373 -1.58 20.68 38.33
CA GLN A 373 -0.40 20.79 37.46
C GLN A 373 0.31 19.44 37.29
N SER A 374 0.94 19.24 36.13
CA SER A 374 1.79 18.07 35.87
C SER A 374 2.99 18.01 36.82
N GLN A 375 3.37 16.79 37.21
CA GLN A 375 4.59 16.54 37.98
C GLN A 375 5.86 16.74 37.12
N ARG A 376 5.72 16.60 35.80
CA ARG A 376 6.81 16.71 34.81
C ARG A 376 7.07 18.18 34.43
N LYS A 377 8.34 18.59 34.51
CA LYS A 377 8.81 19.95 34.19
C LYS A 377 9.79 20.00 33.01
N GLU A 378 10.36 18.85 32.65
CA GLU A 378 11.27 18.68 31.52
C GLU A 378 10.90 17.44 30.70
N VAL A 379 11.26 17.43 29.42
CA VAL A 379 11.16 16.25 28.56
C VAL A 379 12.26 16.29 27.49
N LEU A 380 12.95 15.15 27.33
CA LEU A 380 13.78 14.90 26.16
C LEU A 380 12.84 14.47 25.02
N ILE A 381 12.87 15.20 23.90
CA ILE A 381 11.89 15.05 22.80
C ILE A 381 12.40 14.07 21.73
N ALA A 382 13.70 14.10 21.45
CA ALA A 382 14.36 13.18 20.51
C ALA A 382 15.88 13.31 20.62
N ILE A 383 16.60 12.21 20.33
CA ILE A 383 18.02 12.20 19.93
C ILE A 383 18.16 11.28 18.72
N GLU A 384 18.82 11.74 17.65
CA GLU A 384 19.30 10.93 16.54
C GLU A 384 20.82 11.10 16.46
N ASP A 385 21.55 9.98 16.42
CA ASP A 385 23.00 9.91 16.68
C ASP A 385 23.86 9.44 15.50
N ARG A 386 23.28 9.12 14.33
CA ARG A 386 24.02 8.68 13.13
C ARG A 386 23.88 9.68 11.96
N ASN A 387 22.74 9.69 11.27
CA ASN A 387 22.67 10.22 9.90
C ASN A 387 22.50 11.74 9.86
N THR A 388 21.53 12.24 10.62
CA THR A 388 21.24 13.66 10.82
C THR A 388 21.33 13.93 12.32
N VAL A 389 22.55 14.14 12.81
CA VAL A 389 22.80 14.20 14.27
C VAL A 389 22.10 15.43 14.87
N TYR A 390 21.00 15.22 15.58
CA TYR A 390 20.21 16.27 16.23
C TYR A 390 19.67 15.81 17.60
N ALA A 391 19.31 16.78 18.43
CA ALA A 391 18.41 16.53 19.56
C ALA A 391 17.46 17.69 19.82
N ALA A 392 16.33 17.35 20.43
CA ALA A 392 15.32 18.29 20.90
C ALA A 392 15.01 18.05 22.38
N TYR A 393 14.83 19.13 23.14
CA TYR A 393 14.58 19.08 24.58
C TYR A 393 13.71 20.27 25.01
N ARG A 394 12.73 20.02 25.88
CA ARG A 394 11.80 21.03 26.39
C ARG A 394 11.91 21.17 27.91
N PHE A 395 11.88 22.40 28.39
CA PHE A 395 11.84 22.76 29.81
C PHE A 395 10.77 23.84 30.03
N GLY A 396 9.75 23.51 30.84
CA GLY A 396 8.56 24.37 31.00
C GLY A 396 7.91 24.66 29.65
N ASP A 397 7.92 25.93 29.24
CA ASP A 397 7.31 26.40 27.99
C ASP A 397 8.29 26.50 26.82
N TYR A 398 9.59 26.34 27.07
CA TYR A 398 10.64 26.55 26.07
C TYR A 398 11.16 25.22 25.50
N LYS A 399 11.32 25.17 24.18
CA LYS A 399 11.89 24.04 23.43
C LYS A 399 13.18 24.46 22.74
N LEU A 400 14.23 23.67 22.95
CA LEU A 400 15.55 23.82 22.36
C LEU A 400 15.76 22.72 21.31
N ILE A 401 16.28 23.09 20.15
CA ILE A 401 16.71 22.13 19.10
C ILE A 401 18.17 22.45 18.72
N ILE A 402 19.01 21.42 18.65
CA ILE A 402 20.43 21.53 18.27
C ILE A 402 20.83 20.42 17.29
N GLY A 403 21.91 20.65 16.53
CA GLY A 403 22.46 19.70 15.56
C GLY A 403 21.96 19.92 14.13
N ASN A 404 22.13 18.92 13.27
CA ASN A 404 21.81 19.03 11.85
C ASN A 404 20.36 18.59 11.57
N VAL A 405 19.52 19.54 11.15
CA VAL A 405 18.12 19.30 10.72
C VAL A 405 17.89 19.56 9.23
N THR A 406 18.96 19.83 8.46
CA THR A 406 18.86 20.14 7.04
C THR A 406 18.24 18.96 6.27
N GLY A 407 17.19 19.23 5.50
CA GLY A 407 16.40 18.22 4.78
C GLY A 407 15.28 17.55 5.60
N LEU A 408 15.21 17.73 6.92
CA LEU A 408 14.18 17.13 7.79
C LEU A 408 12.88 17.96 7.81
N GLY A 409 12.24 18.09 6.64
CA GLY A 409 10.97 18.82 6.48
C GLY A 409 11.02 20.25 7.03
N ASN A 410 12.15 20.94 6.85
CA ASN A 410 12.41 22.19 7.56
C ASN A 410 11.46 23.31 7.10
N GLY A 411 10.53 23.71 7.97
CA GLY A 411 9.46 24.67 7.62
C GLY A 411 8.32 24.07 6.81
N TYR A 412 8.19 22.73 6.79
CA TYR A 412 7.05 22.02 6.22
C TYR A 412 5.88 21.94 7.22
N TYR A 413 4.64 21.93 6.69
CA TYR A 413 3.40 21.95 7.50
C TYR A 413 2.22 21.14 6.90
N GLY A 414 2.27 20.64 5.66
CA GLY A 414 1.19 19.83 5.08
C GLY A 414 -0.13 20.56 4.78
N ALA A 415 -0.12 21.89 4.66
CA ALA A 415 -1.32 22.70 4.42
C ALA A 415 -2.01 22.41 3.07
N GLU A 416 -1.27 21.85 2.10
CA GLU A 416 -1.76 21.42 0.79
C GLU A 416 -2.80 20.29 0.84
N TYR A 417 -2.89 19.56 1.97
CA TYR A 417 -3.89 18.51 2.20
C TYR A 417 -5.19 19.02 2.82
N LEU A 418 -5.22 20.24 3.39
CA LEU A 418 -6.40 20.81 4.05
C LEU A 418 -7.61 21.20 3.15
N PRO A 419 -7.49 21.47 1.83
CA PRO A 419 -8.64 21.94 1.05
C PRO A 419 -9.87 21.01 1.09
N ILE A 420 -10.99 21.61 1.48
CA ILE A 420 -12.36 21.05 1.42
C ILE A 420 -13.06 21.71 0.22
N LYS A 421 -13.87 20.95 -0.52
CA LYS A 421 -14.55 21.42 -1.75
C LYS A 421 -16.08 21.35 -1.74
N ASP A 422 -16.66 20.55 -0.84
CA ASP A 422 -18.11 20.47 -0.58
C ASP A 422 -18.33 20.61 0.95
N THR A 423 -19.56 20.82 1.41
CA THR A 423 -19.83 20.92 2.87
C THR A 423 -19.54 19.58 3.58
N PRO A 424 -18.74 19.57 4.67
CA PRO A 424 -18.54 18.36 5.48
C PRO A 424 -19.79 18.02 6.32
N PRO A 425 -19.89 16.80 6.89
CA PRO A 425 -20.92 16.44 7.86
C PRO A 425 -20.93 17.37 9.09
N ASP A 426 -22.08 17.50 9.75
CA ASP A 426 -22.17 18.24 11.01
C ASP A 426 -21.53 17.46 12.17
N TYR A 427 -20.65 18.13 12.91
CA TYR A 427 -19.83 17.54 13.96
C TYR A 427 -20.66 16.94 15.10
N PHE A 428 -21.69 17.65 15.58
CA PHE A 428 -22.47 17.20 16.73
C PHE A 428 -23.42 16.06 16.34
N THR A 429 -24.00 16.13 15.15
CA THR A 429 -24.81 15.05 14.54
C THR A 429 -23.98 13.78 14.37
N GLU A 430 -22.77 13.86 13.82
CA GLU A 430 -21.87 12.70 13.68
C GLU A 430 -21.53 12.11 15.06
N LEU A 431 -21.09 12.93 16.03
CA LEU A 431 -20.71 12.48 17.38
C LEU A 431 -21.88 11.78 18.11
N THR A 432 -23.06 12.39 18.12
CA THR A 432 -24.25 11.80 18.78
C THR A 432 -24.79 10.56 18.06
N SER A 433 -24.53 10.41 16.76
CA SER A 433 -24.85 9.17 16.02
C SER A 433 -23.86 8.01 16.23
N SER A 434 -22.72 8.26 16.90
CA SER A 434 -21.67 7.26 17.14
C SER A 434 -22.14 6.07 17.97
N GLU A 435 -21.38 4.98 18.00
CA GLU A 435 -21.70 3.83 18.85
C GLU A 435 -21.37 4.11 20.31
N VAL A 436 -20.24 4.78 20.56
CA VAL A 436 -19.86 5.26 21.90
C VAL A 436 -20.94 6.14 22.52
N ALA A 437 -21.52 7.08 21.76
CA ALA A 437 -22.57 7.95 22.28
C ALA A 437 -23.83 7.17 22.69
N LYS A 438 -24.33 6.27 21.83
CA LYS A 438 -25.47 5.39 22.16
C LYS A 438 -25.20 4.53 23.39
N VAL A 439 -24.01 3.94 23.49
CA VAL A 439 -23.59 3.17 24.67
C VAL A 439 -23.60 4.06 25.91
N PHE A 440 -23.04 5.27 25.83
CA PHE A 440 -22.95 6.21 26.95
C PHE A 440 -24.32 6.68 27.43
N GLU A 441 -25.31 6.87 26.55
CA GLU A 441 -26.70 7.14 26.93
C GLU A 441 -27.28 6.03 27.82
N THR A 442 -26.95 4.74 27.60
CA THR A 442 -27.41 3.64 28.46
C THR A 442 -26.82 3.68 29.88
N TYR A 443 -25.66 4.32 30.05
CA TYR A 443 -25.04 4.62 31.36
C TYR A 443 -25.47 5.98 31.92
N GLY A 444 -26.37 6.72 31.26
CA GLY A 444 -26.83 8.05 31.66
C GLY A 444 -25.85 9.18 31.35
N ILE A 445 -24.84 8.93 30.51
CA ILE A 445 -23.86 9.92 30.05
C ILE A 445 -24.35 10.49 28.71
N TYR A 446 -25.03 11.64 28.78
CA TYR A 446 -25.55 12.36 27.61
C TYR A 446 -24.56 13.40 27.09
N TYR A 447 -24.83 13.97 25.91
CA TYR A 447 -24.02 15.02 25.27
C TYR A 447 -24.84 16.29 25.08
N ASP A 448 -24.46 17.39 25.75
CA ASP A 448 -25.00 18.72 25.43
C ASP A 448 -24.23 19.34 24.26
N HIS A 449 -24.98 20.00 23.37
CA HIS A 449 -24.42 20.66 22.18
C HIS A 449 -23.39 21.74 22.53
N ASN A 450 -23.66 22.56 23.55
CA ASN A 450 -22.78 23.67 23.90
C ASN A 450 -21.56 23.17 24.66
N GLU A 451 -21.72 22.22 25.60
CA GLU A 451 -20.57 21.56 26.25
C GLU A 451 -19.60 20.96 25.23
N VAL A 452 -20.11 20.14 24.29
CA VAL A 452 -19.30 19.48 23.26
C VAL A 452 -18.59 20.50 22.36
N ILE A 453 -19.28 21.57 21.95
CA ILE A 453 -18.71 22.59 21.07
C ILE A 453 -17.70 23.50 21.81
N GLU A 454 -17.90 23.83 23.09
CA GLU A 454 -16.89 24.56 23.87
C GLU A 454 -15.67 23.69 24.20
N THR A 455 -15.85 22.40 24.48
CA THR A 455 -14.71 21.45 24.60
C THR A 455 -13.93 21.37 23.29
N ARG A 456 -14.59 21.26 22.13
CA ARG A 456 -13.93 21.28 20.80
C ARG A 456 -13.24 22.61 20.48
N LYS A 457 -13.65 23.72 21.10
CA LYS A 457 -12.95 25.03 21.00
C LYS A 457 -11.74 25.10 21.93
N ALA A 458 -11.83 24.52 23.13
CA ALA A 458 -10.74 24.52 24.11
C ALA A 458 -9.54 23.66 23.69
N THR A 459 -9.74 22.67 22.82
CA THR A 459 -8.68 21.85 22.20
C THR A 459 -7.99 22.53 21.00
N LEU A 460 -8.49 23.66 20.51
CA LEU A 460 -7.86 24.38 19.39
C LEU A 460 -6.53 25.00 19.83
N ILE A 461 -5.45 24.62 19.15
CA ILE A 461 -4.11 25.16 19.39
C ILE A 461 -4.06 26.63 18.93
N GLN A 462 -3.83 27.54 19.87
CA GLN A 462 -3.74 28.99 19.60
C GLN A 462 -2.31 29.43 19.37
N GLN A 463 -2.06 30.10 18.25
CA GLN A 463 -0.80 30.80 17.96
C GLN A 463 -0.88 32.20 18.58
N LEU A 464 -0.22 32.42 19.72
CA LEU A 464 -0.25 33.67 20.48
C LEU A 464 0.87 34.64 20.07
N ASP A 465 2.04 34.12 19.71
CA ASP A 465 3.09 34.90 19.07
C ASP A 465 2.80 34.98 17.56
N THR A 466 2.52 36.18 17.07
CA THR A 466 2.20 36.45 15.67
C THR A 466 3.42 36.86 14.84
N VAL A 467 4.61 36.92 15.44
CA VAL A 467 5.87 37.09 14.72
C VAL A 467 6.19 35.78 13.99
N ARG A 468 6.72 35.90 12.76
CA ARG A 468 7.19 34.76 11.98
C ARG A 468 8.48 35.10 11.25
N ASP A 469 9.49 34.25 11.38
CA ASP A 469 10.76 34.42 10.69
C ASP A 469 10.59 34.21 9.17
N GLN A 470 11.29 35.03 8.37
CA GLN A 470 11.30 34.88 6.91
C GLN A 470 12.02 33.61 6.44
N VAL A 471 12.96 33.11 7.25
CA VAL A 471 13.69 31.86 7.05
C VAL A 471 13.57 31.08 8.36
N PRO A 472 12.91 29.90 8.37
CA PRO A 472 12.79 29.08 9.57
C PRO A 472 14.17 28.71 10.12
N CYS A 473 14.37 28.82 11.44
CA CYS A 473 15.69 28.59 12.03
C CYS A 473 16.23 27.18 11.71
N GLU A 474 17.50 27.15 11.32
CA GLU A 474 18.35 25.96 11.22
C GLU A 474 19.46 26.06 12.28
N PRO A 475 19.66 25.03 13.13
CA PRO A 475 20.77 25.01 14.06
C PRO A 475 22.10 24.80 13.33
N THR A 476 23.19 25.19 13.98
CA THR A 476 24.57 24.99 13.52
C THR A 476 25.42 24.46 14.68
N PRO A 477 26.69 24.03 14.45
CA PRO A 477 27.58 23.62 15.55
C PRO A 477 27.80 24.67 16.66
N THR A 478 27.41 25.94 16.44
CA THR A 478 27.51 27.04 17.41
C THR A 478 26.17 27.71 17.76
N ARG A 479 25.04 27.25 17.19
CA ARG A 479 23.70 27.85 17.39
C ARG A 479 22.61 26.77 17.48
N GLY A 480 21.74 26.86 18.48
CA GLY A 480 20.46 26.15 18.50
C GLY A 480 19.33 26.98 17.90
N CYS A 481 18.14 26.38 17.80
CA CYS A 481 16.87 27.11 17.72
C CYS A 481 16.18 27.04 19.08
N LEU A 482 15.49 28.10 19.49
CA LEU A 482 14.79 28.20 20.77
C LEU A 482 13.39 28.79 20.56
N TYR A 483 12.34 28.00 20.81
CA TYR A 483 10.95 28.41 20.68
C TYR A 483 10.24 28.43 22.03
N ASN A 484 9.19 29.25 22.18
CA ASN A 484 8.26 29.18 23.31
C ASN A 484 7.00 28.43 22.85
N VAL A 485 6.95 27.11 22.99
CA VAL A 485 5.89 26.26 22.40
C VAL A 485 4.52 26.37 23.10
N ARG A 486 4.38 27.24 24.12
CA ARG A 486 3.08 27.74 24.60
C ARG A 486 2.52 28.89 23.78
N GLN A 487 3.39 29.77 23.27
CA GLN A 487 3.00 30.98 22.55
C GLN A 487 3.17 30.83 21.04
N ASP A 488 4.20 30.09 20.63
CA ASP A 488 4.58 29.74 19.27
C ASP A 488 4.57 28.21 19.08
N PRO A 489 3.40 27.53 19.15
CA PRO A 489 3.28 26.10 18.86
C PRO A 489 3.63 25.74 17.41
N ALA A 490 3.58 26.69 16.48
CA ALA A 490 4.03 26.50 15.10
C ALA A 490 5.57 26.51 14.94
N GLU A 491 6.35 26.74 16.01
CA GLU A 491 7.82 26.87 15.99
C GLU A 491 8.28 27.83 14.87
N SER A 492 7.73 29.03 14.86
CA SER A 492 7.77 29.98 13.76
C SER A 492 8.59 31.26 14.04
N HIS A 493 9.02 31.49 15.28
CA HIS A 493 9.84 32.63 15.72
C HIS A 493 10.99 32.18 16.64
N ASP A 494 12.23 32.19 16.13
CA ASP A 494 13.41 31.74 16.88
C ASP A 494 13.93 32.81 17.86
N LEU A 495 13.76 32.52 19.15
CA LEU A 495 14.19 33.37 20.25
C LEU A 495 15.68 33.27 20.57
N TRP A 496 16.46 32.40 19.90
CA TRP A 496 17.88 32.11 20.24
C TRP A 496 18.74 33.36 20.47
N SER A 497 18.59 34.38 19.61
CA SER A 497 19.37 35.63 19.67
C SER A 497 19.16 36.45 20.94
N ARG A 498 18.03 36.27 21.64
CA ARG A 498 17.63 37.00 22.86
C ARG A 498 17.53 36.08 24.08
N GLY A 499 17.26 34.80 23.87
CA GLY A 499 16.98 33.80 24.88
C GLY A 499 18.20 33.08 25.47
N GLN A 500 19.42 33.59 25.32
CA GLN A 500 20.65 32.91 25.81
C GLN A 500 20.62 32.56 27.31
N LYS A 501 19.95 33.34 28.14
CA LYS A 501 19.75 33.04 29.58
C LYS A 501 18.88 31.80 29.84
N ILE A 502 18.07 31.41 28.85
CA ILE A 502 17.16 30.25 28.87
C ILE A 502 17.84 29.06 28.17
N SER A 503 18.41 29.27 26.98
CA SER A 503 19.04 28.17 26.25
C SER A 503 20.32 27.65 26.91
N ALA A 504 21.12 28.48 27.60
CA ALA A 504 22.35 28.04 28.26
C ALA A 504 22.14 26.89 29.28
N PRO A 505 21.25 26.99 30.29
CA PRO A 505 20.98 25.86 31.19
C PRO A 505 20.31 24.67 30.47
N MET A 506 19.45 24.90 29.47
CA MET A 506 18.85 23.82 28.67
C MET A 506 19.91 23.02 27.89
N ILE A 507 20.91 23.69 27.31
CA ILE A 507 22.05 23.05 26.61
C ILE A 507 22.87 22.22 27.60
N THR A 508 23.11 22.72 28.81
CA THR A 508 23.83 21.96 29.86
C THR A 508 23.06 20.69 30.26
N ARG A 509 21.73 20.77 30.47
CA ARG A 509 20.90 19.61 30.79
C ARG A 509 20.82 18.61 29.63
N LEU A 510 20.62 19.09 28.41
CA LEU A 510 20.62 18.24 27.21
C LEU A 510 21.98 17.57 26.98
N ARG A 511 23.11 18.23 27.27
CA ARG A 511 24.44 17.62 27.20
C ARG A 511 24.66 16.53 28.26
N ALA A 512 24.12 16.72 29.47
CA ALA A 512 24.13 15.67 30.49
C ALA A 512 23.33 14.45 30.02
N LEU A 513 22.08 14.65 29.58
CA LEU A 513 21.24 13.59 29.02
C LEU A 513 21.91 12.88 27.82
N TRP A 514 22.52 13.62 26.88
CA TRP A 514 23.27 13.02 25.78
C TRP A 514 24.47 12.19 26.29
N SER A 515 25.18 12.64 27.34
CA SER A 515 26.28 11.85 27.93
C SER A 515 25.83 10.58 28.67
N GLU A 516 24.53 10.47 28.99
CA GLU A 516 23.89 9.26 29.54
C GLU A 516 23.40 8.29 28.44
N MET A 517 23.48 8.66 27.16
CA MET A 517 22.99 7.86 26.03
C MET A 517 23.81 6.58 25.82
N GLN A 518 23.13 5.43 25.77
CA GLN A 518 23.72 4.19 25.30
C GLN A 518 23.73 4.17 23.77
N SER A 519 24.90 3.89 23.18
CA SER A 519 25.04 3.76 21.72
C SER A 519 24.30 2.51 21.23
N ARG A 520 23.44 2.67 20.23
CA ARG A 520 22.67 1.59 19.57
C ARG A 520 23.50 0.64 18.70
N GLY A 521 24.84 0.68 18.80
CA GLY A 521 25.77 -0.11 17.98
C GLY A 521 25.67 0.19 16.48
N PRO A 522 26.29 -0.64 15.61
CA PRO A 522 25.94 -0.72 14.20
C PRO A 522 24.61 -1.48 14.03
N THR A 523 23.85 -1.21 12.95
CA THR A 523 22.73 -2.07 12.57
C THR A 523 23.29 -3.34 11.93
N VAL A 524 22.95 -4.50 12.50
CA VAL A 524 23.38 -5.81 12.03
C VAL A 524 22.14 -6.59 11.58
N LEU A 525 21.98 -6.71 10.27
CA LEU A 525 20.95 -7.53 9.65
C LEU A 525 21.52 -8.94 9.41
N ASP A 526 20.68 -9.96 9.53
CA ASP A 526 21.09 -11.36 9.48
C ASP A 526 20.42 -12.12 8.32
N ASP A 527 21.20 -12.81 7.51
CA ASP A 527 20.68 -13.64 6.40
C ASP A 527 19.81 -14.78 6.91
N ALA A 528 20.08 -15.30 8.11
CA ALA A 528 19.27 -16.37 8.71
C ALA A 528 17.84 -15.92 9.07
N ALA A 529 17.56 -14.61 9.06
CA ALA A 529 16.22 -14.06 9.28
C ALA A 529 15.34 -14.04 8.01
N ASP A 530 15.89 -14.36 6.82
CA ASP A 530 15.13 -14.34 5.57
C ASP A 530 13.96 -15.36 5.62
N PRO A 531 12.69 -14.91 5.51
CA PRO A 531 11.53 -15.81 5.54
C PRO A 531 11.58 -16.92 4.48
N ALA A 532 12.38 -16.79 3.42
CA ALA A 532 12.61 -17.86 2.45
C ALA A 532 13.17 -19.15 3.08
N TYR A 533 13.81 -19.07 4.26
CA TYR A 533 14.25 -20.24 5.03
C TYR A 533 13.20 -20.77 6.02
N HIS A 534 12.09 -20.05 6.21
CA HIS A 534 11.09 -20.23 7.28
C HIS A 534 9.65 -20.32 6.72
N ASP A 535 9.45 -21.08 5.64
CA ASP A 535 8.16 -21.25 4.94
C ASP A 535 7.45 -19.93 4.54
N TYR A 536 8.21 -18.88 4.27
CA TYR A 536 7.77 -17.49 4.06
C TYR A 536 7.05 -16.87 5.27
N VAL A 537 7.55 -17.11 6.48
CA VAL A 537 7.13 -16.46 7.74
C VAL A 537 8.31 -15.78 8.43
N TRP A 538 8.08 -14.61 9.04
CA TRP A 538 9.07 -13.93 9.88
C TRP A 538 9.17 -14.57 11.28
N LEU A 539 9.87 -15.70 11.37
CA LEU A 539 10.11 -16.43 12.63
C LEU A 539 11.35 -15.92 13.40
N THR A 540 11.50 -16.38 14.65
CA THR A 540 12.74 -16.27 15.42
C THR A 540 13.81 -17.18 14.79
N TRP A 541 15.02 -16.66 14.57
CA TRP A 541 16.04 -17.35 13.73
C TRP A 541 17.38 -17.62 14.41
N LYS A 542 17.60 -17.12 15.64
CA LYS A 542 18.88 -17.29 16.35
C LYS A 542 19.07 -18.68 17.00
N ASP A 543 18.07 -19.54 16.96
CA ASP A 543 18.16 -20.92 17.43
C ASP A 543 18.67 -21.87 16.32
N ASN A 544 19.94 -22.29 16.42
CA ASN A 544 20.63 -23.32 15.61
C ASN A 544 20.93 -23.04 14.12
N SER A 545 22.02 -22.30 13.90
CA SER A 545 23.13 -22.63 12.97
C SER A 545 22.94 -22.71 11.43
N SER A 546 23.38 -21.62 10.78
CA SER A 546 24.35 -21.58 9.65
C SER A 546 23.99 -22.05 8.22
N ILE A 547 24.16 -21.15 7.24
CA ILE A 547 25.05 -21.21 6.05
C ILE A 547 25.12 -19.79 5.40
N SER A 548 25.96 -19.54 4.38
CA SER A 548 26.56 -18.20 4.12
C SER A 548 26.64 -17.71 2.65
N GLU A 549 26.61 -16.37 2.50
CA GLU A 549 27.44 -15.52 1.60
C GLU A 549 27.03 -15.12 0.14
N ASN A 550 26.90 -13.78 -0.06
CA ASN A 550 27.58 -12.89 -1.05
C ASN A 550 27.20 -12.83 -2.57
N LEU A 551 26.73 -11.65 -3.08
CA LEU A 551 27.46 -10.72 -4.02
C LEU A 551 26.64 -9.57 -4.73
N SER A 552 26.84 -8.32 -4.27
CA SER A 552 27.07 -7.03 -4.97
C SER A 552 26.42 -6.54 -6.32
N THR A 553 25.52 -5.54 -6.22
CA THR A 553 25.52 -4.15 -6.80
C THR A 553 25.63 -3.75 -8.32
N ASN A 554 24.88 -2.67 -8.68
CA ASN A 554 25.25 -1.40 -9.40
C ASN A 554 24.66 -1.00 -10.80
N ASN A 555 23.74 0.00 -10.78
CA ASN A 555 23.69 1.32 -11.49
C ASN A 555 24.04 1.54 -12.99
N TYR A 556 23.21 2.34 -13.72
CA TYR A 556 23.51 3.73 -14.22
C TYR A 556 22.41 4.29 -15.20
N ALA A 557 22.48 5.57 -15.65
CA ALA A 557 21.34 6.30 -16.23
C ALA A 557 21.65 7.46 -17.24
N LEU A 558 20.57 8.06 -17.82
CA LEU A 558 20.38 9.44 -18.35
C LEU A 558 20.59 9.85 -19.85
N ILE A 559 19.52 10.50 -20.39
CA ILE A 559 19.46 11.75 -21.23
C ILE A 559 19.31 11.71 -22.79
N GLN A 560 18.68 12.80 -23.29
CA GLN A 560 17.88 13.02 -24.51
C GLN A 560 18.63 13.56 -25.76
N ASN A 561 18.03 13.45 -26.97
CA ASN A 561 17.51 14.62 -27.75
C ASN A 561 16.91 14.32 -29.16
N ASN A 562 15.81 15.03 -29.51
CA ASN A 562 15.41 15.70 -30.79
C ASN A 562 15.84 15.13 -32.18
N ASN A 563 15.06 15.09 -33.29
CA ASN A 563 13.69 15.47 -33.73
C ASN A 563 13.33 14.55 -34.96
N PHE A 564 12.18 14.50 -35.67
CA PHE A 564 10.74 14.84 -35.51
C PHE A 564 9.95 14.26 -36.73
N LEU A 565 8.91 13.42 -36.55
CA LEU A 565 7.77 13.18 -37.49
C LEU A 565 6.71 12.27 -36.79
N ASN A 566 5.40 12.41 -37.01
CA ASN A 566 4.40 11.63 -36.25
C ASN A 566 4.27 10.19 -36.76
N SER A 567 4.58 9.19 -35.91
CA SER A 567 4.34 7.76 -36.15
C SER A 567 3.75 7.09 -34.91
N MET A 568 3.11 5.93 -35.10
CA MET A 568 2.70 5.03 -34.02
C MET A 568 3.84 4.12 -33.52
N GLN A 569 4.97 4.06 -34.24
CA GLN A 569 6.12 3.23 -33.86
C GLN A 569 6.79 3.69 -32.54
N GLY A 570 7.39 2.72 -31.83
CA GLY A 570 8.18 2.92 -30.62
C GLY A 570 7.38 2.80 -29.32
N TYR A 571 7.84 3.51 -28.28
CA TYR A 571 7.31 3.37 -26.92
C TYR A 571 5.78 3.60 -26.82
N PRO A 572 5.05 2.80 -26.00
CA PRO A 572 3.61 2.90 -25.82
C PRO A 572 3.11 4.33 -25.53
N LEU A 573 1.87 4.62 -25.94
CA LEU A 573 1.29 5.96 -25.81
C LEU A 573 1.11 6.33 -24.33
N THR A 574 1.64 7.48 -23.93
CA THR A 574 1.34 8.14 -22.65
C THR A 574 0.06 8.96 -22.78
N ASN A 575 -0.67 9.14 -21.67
CA ASN A 575 -2.09 9.51 -21.71
C ASN A 575 -2.36 10.96 -22.16
N ALA A 576 -1.30 11.75 -22.31
CA ALA A 576 -1.31 13.16 -22.69
C ALA A 576 -0.72 13.46 -24.09
N GLU A 577 -0.59 12.46 -24.97
CA GLU A 577 -0.10 12.61 -26.35
C GLU A 577 -1.22 12.76 -27.40
N ASP A 578 -1.05 13.66 -28.39
CA ASP A 578 -1.88 13.69 -29.62
C ASP A 578 -1.37 12.66 -30.67
N ARG A 579 -1.13 11.42 -30.21
CA ARG A 579 -0.91 10.23 -31.06
C ARG A 579 -2.18 9.37 -31.05
N ALA A 580 -2.57 8.84 -32.21
CA ALA A 580 -3.70 7.94 -32.39
C ALA A 580 -3.56 7.16 -33.70
N ILE A 581 -4.27 6.03 -33.84
CA ILE A 581 -4.41 5.36 -35.15
C ILE A 581 -5.02 6.36 -36.16
N PRO A 582 -4.41 6.59 -37.34
CA PRO A 582 -4.88 7.58 -38.31
C PRO A 582 -6.35 7.39 -38.70
N LEU A 583 -7.02 8.50 -39.05
CA LEU A 583 -8.41 8.51 -39.48
C LEU A 583 -8.60 8.13 -40.95
N THR A 584 -7.51 7.93 -41.68
CA THR A 584 -7.48 7.28 -42.99
C THR A 584 -7.73 5.77 -42.89
N GLU A 585 -7.36 5.16 -41.76
CA GLU A 585 -7.44 3.71 -41.59
C GLU A 585 -8.84 3.30 -41.14
N LYS A 586 -9.48 2.44 -41.95
CA LYS A 586 -10.75 1.80 -41.58
C LYS A 586 -10.46 0.56 -40.72
N LEU A 587 -11.05 0.51 -39.53
CA LEU A 587 -10.78 -0.51 -38.52
C LEU A 587 -11.70 -1.72 -38.64
N LEU A 588 -11.29 -2.85 -38.06
CA LEU A 588 -12.07 -4.09 -37.93
C LEU A 588 -13.55 -3.89 -37.55
N PRO A 589 -13.90 -3.15 -36.47
CA PRO A 589 -15.31 -2.88 -36.12
C PRO A 589 -16.08 -2.09 -37.19
N GLU A 590 -15.42 -1.22 -37.97
CA GLU A 590 -16.08 -0.43 -39.02
C GLU A 590 -16.49 -1.33 -40.21
N TYR A 591 -15.69 -2.34 -40.54
CA TYR A 591 -16.12 -3.37 -41.51
C TYR A 591 -17.30 -4.21 -40.98
N PHE A 592 -17.28 -4.61 -39.71
CA PHE A 592 -18.40 -5.36 -39.12
C PHE A 592 -19.69 -4.52 -39.03
N LYS A 593 -19.59 -3.23 -38.73
CA LYS A 593 -20.72 -2.29 -38.69
C LYS A 593 -21.38 -2.12 -40.06
N ASP A 594 -20.59 -2.02 -41.13
CA ASP A 594 -21.11 -1.99 -42.51
C ASP A 594 -21.80 -3.31 -42.91
N LEU A 595 -21.35 -4.44 -42.37
CA LEU A 595 -22.01 -5.75 -42.50
C LEU A 595 -23.25 -5.89 -41.59
N GLY A 596 -23.67 -4.81 -40.93
CA GLY A 596 -24.87 -4.77 -40.09
C GLY A 596 -24.72 -5.33 -38.68
N TYR A 597 -23.50 -5.57 -38.19
CA TYR A 597 -23.28 -6.11 -36.84
C TYR A 597 -23.58 -5.09 -35.75
N ALA A 598 -23.97 -5.59 -34.58
CA ALA A 598 -23.87 -4.89 -33.31
C ALA A 598 -22.40 -4.90 -32.87
N THR A 599 -21.76 -3.73 -32.82
CA THR A 599 -20.32 -3.63 -32.51
C THR A 599 -20.11 -3.08 -31.10
N HIS A 600 -19.48 -3.85 -30.23
CA HIS A 600 -19.27 -3.45 -28.83
C HIS A 600 -17.82 -3.67 -28.40
N LEU A 601 -17.25 -2.69 -27.69
CA LEU A 601 -15.95 -2.82 -27.02
C LEU A 601 -16.17 -2.83 -25.51
N VAL A 602 -15.63 -3.85 -24.84
CA VAL A 602 -15.54 -3.87 -23.37
C VAL A 602 -14.08 -4.00 -22.96
N GLY A 603 -13.57 -2.96 -22.30
CA GLY A 603 -12.21 -2.88 -21.80
C GLY A 603 -11.33 -1.81 -22.47
N LYS A 604 -10.04 -2.10 -22.54
CA LYS A 604 -8.93 -1.23 -22.97
C LYS A 604 -9.04 -0.81 -24.43
N TRP A 605 -8.78 0.46 -24.71
CA TRP A 605 -8.62 1.01 -26.06
C TRP A 605 -7.16 1.25 -26.44
N HIS A 606 -6.44 2.13 -25.71
CA HIS A 606 -5.01 2.47 -25.82
C HIS A 606 -4.43 2.83 -27.20
N VAL A 607 -5.28 3.16 -28.18
CA VAL A 607 -4.84 3.54 -29.53
C VAL A 607 -5.10 5.01 -29.89
N GLY A 608 -5.14 5.85 -28.85
CA GLY A 608 -5.25 7.32 -28.92
C GLY A 608 -6.63 7.85 -28.53
N HIS A 609 -6.65 8.98 -27.80
CA HIS A 609 -7.89 9.53 -27.23
C HIS A 609 -7.94 11.06 -27.01
N SER A 610 -6.93 11.80 -27.47
CA SER A 610 -6.79 13.26 -27.29
C SER A 610 -7.96 14.10 -27.84
N ARG A 611 -8.75 13.52 -28.75
CA ARG A 611 -9.89 14.09 -29.45
C ARG A 611 -11.01 13.06 -29.52
N SER A 612 -12.26 13.51 -29.47
CA SER A 612 -13.47 12.65 -29.49
C SER A 612 -13.49 11.71 -30.69
N ARG A 613 -13.04 12.18 -31.85
CA ARG A 613 -12.92 11.41 -33.11
C ARG A 613 -11.96 10.20 -33.05
N TYR A 614 -11.13 10.09 -32.02
CA TYR A 614 -10.25 8.94 -31.79
C TYR A 614 -10.85 7.91 -30.82
N LEU A 615 -11.98 8.21 -30.15
CA LEU A 615 -12.62 7.32 -29.18
C LEU A 615 -13.33 6.14 -29.88
N PRO A 616 -13.50 4.98 -29.21
CA PRO A 616 -14.04 3.76 -29.83
C PRO A 616 -15.39 3.94 -30.51
N THR A 617 -16.30 4.72 -29.92
CA THR A 617 -17.65 4.98 -30.44
C THR A 617 -17.67 5.83 -31.71
N PHE A 618 -16.54 6.45 -32.08
CA PHE A 618 -16.34 7.17 -33.33
C PHE A 618 -15.46 6.36 -34.31
N ARG A 619 -15.00 5.17 -33.91
CA ARG A 619 -14.13 4.26 -34.68
C ARG A 619 -14.75 2.85 -34.78
N GLY A 620 -16.03 2.82 -35.15
CA GLY A 620 -16.76 1.60 -35.52
C GLY A 620 -17.59 0.93 -34.43
N PHE A 621 -17.43 1.24 -33.15
CA PHE A 621 -18.24 0.63 -32.09
C PHE A 621 -19.59 1.37 -31.88
N ASP A 622 -20.67 0.64 -31.66
CA ASP A 622 -21.96 1.15 -31.16
C ASP A 622 -21.85 1.56 -29.67
N THR A 623 -21.15 0.77 -28.85
CA THR A 623 -20.87 1.12 -27.44
C THR A 623 -19.45 0.78 -27.00
N HIS A 624 -18.98 1.50 -25.98
CA HIS A 624 -17.76 1.21 -25.22
C HIS A 624 -18.06 1.20 -23.73
N PHE A 625 -17.48 0.25 -22.99
CA PHE A 625 -17.34 0.36 -21.54
C PHE A 625 -15.93 -0.08 -21.14
N GLY A 626 -15.14 0.81 -20.56
CA GLY A 626 -13.75 0.50 -20.21
C GLY A 626 -12.83 1.71 -20.20
N HIS A 627 -11.52 1.43 -20.16
CA HIS A 627 -10.48 2.44 -20.09
C HIS A 627 -9.87 2.77 -21.45
N ARG A 628 -9.26 3.96 -21.55
CA ARG A 628 -8.71 4.51 -22.78
C ARG A 628 -7.19 4.48 -22.81
N ALA A 629 -6.56 4.48 -21.64
CA ALA A 629 -5.12 4.53 -21.43
C ALA A 629 -4.42 3.15 -21.52
N GLY A 630 -3.13 3.12 -21.11
CA GLY A 630 -2.30 1.92 -21.11
C GLY A 630 -2.51 0.98 -19.93
N TYR A 631 -3.02 1.49 -18.82
CA TYR A 631 -3.30 0.76 -17.58
C TYR A 631 -4.23 1.60 -16.72
N ILE A 632 -4.87 0.97 -15.73
CA ILE A 632 -5.59 1.63 -14.63
C ILE A 632 -5.43 0.78 -13.37
N ASP A 633 -5.68 1.41 -12.21
CA ASP A 633 -6.03 0.71 -10.97
C ASP A 633 -7.24 -0.22 -11.17
N TYR A 634 -7.24 -1.37 -10.50
CA TYR A 634 -8.27 -2.40 -10.68
C TYR A 634 -9.56 -2.17 -9.89
N TYR A 635 -9.59 -1.23 -8.94
CA TYR A 635 -10.70 -0.98 -8.02
C TYR A 635 -11.16 0.50 -7.98
N GLU A 636 -10.24 1.46 -8.09
CA GLU A 636 -10.53 2.91 -8.14
C GLU A 636 -10.44 3.46 -9.58
N TYR A 637 -9.93 2.66 -10.53
CA TYR A 637 -9.83 2.96 -11.98
C TYR A 637 -9.09 4.26 -12.34
N LEU A 638 -8.25 4.74 -11.43
CA LEU A 638 -7.38 5.88 -11.65
C LEU A 638 -6.16 5.45 -12.47
N LEU A 639 -5.76 6.27 -13.45
CA LEU A 639 -4.41 6.25 -14.01
C LEU A 639 -3.58 7.32 -13.31
N LEU A 640 -2.42 6.91 -12.82
CA LEU A 640 -1.34 7.70 -12.25
C LEU A 640 -0.16 7.74 -13.23
N GLU A 641 0.35 8.92 -13.57
CA GLU A 641 1.46 9.09 -14.51
C GLU A 641 2.54 10.03 -13.92
N THR A 642 3.79 9.60 -13.82
CA THR A 642 4.89 10.44 -13.30
C THR A 642 5.35 11.44 -14.36
N TRP A 643 5.19 12.75 -14.11
CA TRP A 643 5.63 13.83 -14.99
C TRP A 643 6.81 14.60 -14.38
N SER A 644 7.49 15.43 -15.20
CA SER A 644 8.62 16.30 -14.78
C SER A 644 8.28 17.41 -13.77
N LYS A 645 7.03 17.44 -13.25
CA LYS A 645 6.56 18.35 -12.20
C LYS A 645 5.72 17.59 -11.15
N GLY A 646 6.11 16.35 -10.84
CA GLY A 646 5.38 15.45 -9.96
C GLY A 646 4.38 14.55 -10.69
N GLN A 647 3.69 13.70 -9.93
CA GLN A 647 2.68 12.79 -10.44
C GLN A 647 1.41 13.51 -10.91
N VAL A 648 0.69 12.88 -11.85
CA VAL A 648 -0.59 13.35 -12.38
C VAL A 648 -1.57 12.18 -12.36
N SER A 649 -2.67 12.31 -11.62
CA SER A 649 -3.68 11.26 -11.42
C SER A 649 -5.08 11.71 -11.85
N GLY A 650 -5.91 10.74 -12.26
CA GLY A 650 -7.32 10.95 -12.60
C GLY A 650 -8.02 9.66 -13.03
N LEU A 651 -9.35 9.67 -13.03
CA LEU A 651 -10.17 8.55 -13.51
C LEU A 651 -9.97 8.33 -15.01
N ASP A 652 -9.82 7.08 -15.42
CA ASP A 652 -9.84 6.66 -16.83
C ASP A 652 -10.80 5.49 -17.08
N LEU A 653 -12.01 5.52 -16.51
CA LEU A 653 -13.08 4.55 -16.81
C LEU A 653 -14.30 5.27 -17.39
N TYR A 654 -14.87 4.71 -18.47
CA TYR A 654 -15.97 5.34 -19.20
C TYR A 654 -17.07 4.36 -19.58
N ARG A 655 -18.29 4.89 -19.70
CA ARG A 655 -19.40 4.32 -20.46
C ARG A 655 -19.65 5.23 -21.67
N ASN A 656 -19.23 4.76 -22.85
CA ASN A 656 -19.11 5.54 -24.09
C ASN A 656 -18.19 6.77 -23.91
N VAL A 657 -18.74 7.97 -24.09
CA VAL A 657 -18.03 9.23 -23.84
C VAL A 657 -18.01 9.63 -22.36
N THR A 658 -18.98 9.15 -21.56
CA THR A 658 -19.24 9.59 -20.18
C THR A 658 -18.31 8.91 -19.17
N PRO A 659 -17.67 9.65 -18.24
CA PRO A 659 -16.85 9.06 -17.19
C PRO A 659 -17.68 8.29 -16.16
N ALA A 660 -17.26 7.08 -15.82
CA ALA A 660 -18.02 6.11 -15.03
C ALA A 660 -17.74 6.23 -13.51
N TRP A 661 -17.94 7.42 -12.95
CA TRP A 661 -17.78 7.72 -11.50
C TRP A 661 -18.80 7.02 -10.59
N ASP A 662 -19.75 6.29 -11.17
CA ASP A 662 -20.83 5.53 -10.53
C ASP A 662 -20.48 4.05 -10.26
N VAL A 663 -19.37 3.56 -10.82
CA VAL A 663 -19.00 2.14 -10.82
C VAL A 663 -18.11 1.79 -9.61
N SER A 664 -18.24 0.57 -9.10
CA SER A 664 -17.40 0.00 -8.04
C SER A 664 -17.21 -1.53 -8.20
N GLY A 665 -16.12 -2.08 -7.67
CA GLY A 665 -15.76 -3.51 -7.77
C GLY A 665 -14.54 -3.79 -8.66
N TYR A 666 -14.13 -5.05 -8.77
CA TYR A 666 -12.93 -5.46 -9.50
C TYR A 666 -13.11 -5.34 -11.02
N VAL A 667 -12.25 -4.58 -11.70
CA VAL A 667 -12.46 -4.17 -13.11
C VAL A 667 -12.56 -5.36 -14.09
N THR A 668 -11.88 -6.46 -13.81
CA THR A 668 -11.97 -7.69 -14.63
C THR A 668 -13.36 -8.33 -14.55
N GLU A 669 -14.00 -8.29 -13.38
CA GLU A 669 -15.39 -8.73 -13.21
C GLU A 669 -16.37 -7.74 -13.82
N LEU A 670 -16.13 -6.43 -13.68
CA LEU A 670 -16.98 -5.40 -14.29
C LEU A 670 -17.02 -5.52 -15.82
N TYR A 671 -15.87 -5.77 -16.46
CA TYR A 671 -15.81 -6.06 -17.89
C TYR A 671 -16.51 -7.38 -18.25
N THR A 672 -16.35 -8.41 -17.43
CA THR A 672 -17.07 -9.69 -17.63
C THR A 672 -18.59 -9.50 -17.53
N ASN A 673 -19.05 -8.73 -16.54
CA ASN A 673 -20.46 -8.47 -16.27
C ASN A 673 -21.11 -7.59 -17.35
N GLU A 674 -20.43 -6.54 -17.83
CA GLU A 674 -20.91 -5.74 -18.96
C GLU A 674 -20.99 -6.59 -20.26
N ALA A 675 -19.97 -7.40 -20.55
CA ALA A 675 -19.99 -8.30 -21.71
C ALA A 675 -21.15 -9.31 -21.64
N VAL A 676 -21.38 -9.90 -20.46
CA VAL A 676 -22.54 -10.78 -20.22
C VAL A 676 -23.87 -10.02 -20.32
N ASN A 677 -23.93 -8.76 -19.89
CA ASN A 677 -25.11 -7.90 -20.01
C ASN A 677 -25.43 -7.57 -21.48
N ILE A 678 -24.41 -7.25 -22.28
CA ILE A 678 -24.55 -7.07 -23.74
C ILE A 678 -25.07 -8.37 -24.38
N ILE A 679 -24.46 -9.52 -24.11
CA ILE A 679 -24.88 -10.82 -24.65
C ILE A 679 -26.33 -11.17 -24.27
N ARG A 680 -26.76 -10.88 -23.04
CA ARG A 680 -28.12 -11.18 -22.56
C ARG A 680 -29.20 -10.30 -23.20
N ASN A 681 -28.89 -9.03 -23.48
CA ASN A 681 -29.84 -8.07 -24.05
C ASN A 681 -29.74 -7.98 -25.59
N HIS A 682 -28.78 -8.66 -26.21
CA HIS A 682 -28.53 -8.59 -27.65
C HIS A 682 -29.70 -9.18 -28.47
N HIS A 683 -30.24 -8.39 -29.40
CA HIS A 683 -31.32 -8.83 -30.29
C HIS A 683 -30.78 -9.79 -31.37
N ILE A 684 -31.22 -11.05 -31.30
CA ILE A 684 -30.80 -12.16 -32.18
C ILE A 684 -31.05 -11.95 -33.68
N SER A 685 -31.80 -10.91 -34.08
CA SER A 685 -32.02 -10.50 -35.47
C SER A 685 -30.83 -9.74 -36.07
N ARG A 686 -29.92 -9.22 -35.25
CA ARG A 686 -28.67 -8.57 -35.65
C ARG A 686 -27.49 -9.48 -35.28
N PRO A 687 -26.43 -9.65 -36.09
CA PRO A 687 -25.24 -10.38 -35.64
C PRO A 687 -24.43 -9.55 -34.63
N LEU A 688 -23.58 -10.19 -33.82
CA LEU A 688 -22.82 -9.56 -32.73
C LEU A 688 -21.31 -9.62 -32.98
N PHE A 689 -20.64 -8.47 -32.89
CA PHE A 689 -19.19 -8.33 -32.80
C PHE A 689 -18.86 -7.67 -31.46
N LEU A 690 -18.46 -8.49 -30.49
CA LEU A 690 -18.09 -8.04 -29.14
C LEU A 690 -16.60 -8.29 -28.92
N MET A 691 -15.84 -7.21 -28.79
CA MET A 691 -14.41 -7.24 -28.48
C MET A 691 -14.21 -7.04 -26.98
N LEU A 692 -13.54 -8.00 -26.32
CA LEU A 692 -13.13 -7.90 -24.92
C LEU A 692 -11.62 -7.67 -24.84
N SER A 693 -11.20 -6.62 -24.15
CA SER A 693 -9.79 -6.24 -23.94
C SER A 693 -9.54 -5.95 -22.46
N HIS A 694 -9.39 -7.00 -21.66
CA HIS A 694 -9.22 -6.86 -20.21
C HIS A 694 -7.98 -6.04 -19.81
N ASN A 695 -8.04 -5.41 -18.63
CA ASN A 695 -6.86 -4.85 -17.98
C ASN A 695 -5.93 -6.00 -17.54
N ALA A 696 -6.50 -7.02 -16.87
CA ALA A 696 -5.78 -8.22 -16.51
C ALA A 696 -5.24 -8.94 -17.75
N PRO A 697 -3.98 -9.41 -17.74
CA PRO A 697 -3.04 -9.48 -16.60
C PRO A 697 -1.97 -8.34 -16.56
N HIS A 698 -2.26 -7.16 -17.10
CA HIS A 698 -1.33 -6.03 -17.08
C HIS A 698 -1.15 -5.46 -15.65
N ALA A 699 0.07 -5.02 -15.30
CA ALA A 699 0.30 -4.26 -14.06
C ALA A 699 -0.61 -3.02 -13.98
N ALA A 700 -0.88 -2.54 -12.76
CA ALA A 700 -1.74 -1.39 -12.50
C ALA A 700 -0.97 -0.08 -12.74
N ASN A 701 -1.01 0.86 -11.79
CA ASN A 701 -0.25 2.11 -11.85
C ASN A 701 1.25 1.89 -11.65
N GLU A 702 2.07 2.88 -12.04
CA GLU A 702 3.52 2.89 -11.77
C GLU A 702 3.77 2.77 -10.25
N GLY A 703 4.50 1.73 -9.82
CA GLY A 703 4.70 1.37 -8.40
C GLY A 703 3.59 0.47 -7.80
N ALA A 704 2.45 0.28 -8.47
CA ALA A 704 1.38 -0.64 -8.07
C ALA A 704 1.39 -1.89 -8.96
N MET A 705 1.85 -3.01 -8.40
CA MET A 705 1.89 -4.32 -9.08
C MET A 705 0.46 -4.84 -9.40
N LEU A 706 0.32 -5.94 -10.16
CA LEU A 706 -1.00 -6.43 -10.58
C LEU A 706 -1.90 -6.73 -9.37
N GLN A 707 -2.95 -5.94 -9.20
CA GLN A 707 -3.93 -6.09 -8.15
C GLN A 707 -4.87 -7.25 -8.50
N ALA A 708 -4.85 -8.33 -7.72
CA ALA A 708 -5.77 -9.46 -7.84
C ALA A 708 -6.66 -9.59 -6.58
N PRO A 709 -7.88 -10.14 -6.68
CA PRO A 709 -8.72 -10.37 -5.51
C PRO A 709 -8.04 -11.39 -4.56
N PRO A 710 -8.01 -11.15 -3.24
CA PRO A 710 -7.22 -11.97 -2.30
C PRO A 710 -7.55 -13.46 -2.35
N GLU A 711 -8.79 -13.86 -2.62
CA GLU A 711 -9.19 -15.27 -2.75
C GLU A 711 -8.65 -15.94 -4.03
N GLN A 712 -8.44 -15.19 -5.12
CA GLN A 712 -7.74 -15.70 -6.31
C GLN A 712 -6.25 -15.93 -6.02
N VAL A 713 -5.61 -15.00 -5.30
CA VAL A 713 -4.20 -15.12 -4.86
C VAL A 713 -4.04 -16.32 -3.93
N ARG A 714 -4.93 -16.47 -2.93
CA ARG A 714 -4.95 -17.61 -2.00
C ARG A 714 -5.14 -18.95 -2.74
N ALA A 715 -5.93 -18.99 -3.82
CA ALA A 715 -6.06 -20.19 -4.65
C ALA A 715 -4.76 -20.61 -5.37
N GLN A 716 -3.82 -19.68 -5.61
CA GLN A 716 -2.51 -19.95 -6.22
C GLN A 716 -1.39 -20.29 -5.22
N ARG A 717 -1.68 -20.53 -3.93
CA ARG A 717 -0.69 -20.92 -2.90
C ARG A 717 0.19 -22.14 -3.24
N HIS A 718 -0.17 -22.91 -4.27
CA HIS A 718 0.62 -24.03 -4.77
C HIS A 718 1.71 -23.61 -5.78
N VAL A 719 1.79 -22.34 -6.18
CA VAL A 719 2.87 -21.77 -6.99
C VAL A 719 4.00 -21.30 -6.07
N GLU A 720 5.23 -21.67 -6.38
CA GLU A 720 6.39 -21.43 -5.51
C GLU A 720 6.70 -19.94 -5.35
N SER A 721 7.02 -19.23 -6.45
CA SER A 721 7.22 -17.77 -6.45
C SER A 721 5.98 -17.04 -5.91
N PRO A 722 6.07 -16.32 -4.77
CA PRO A 722 4.95 -15.57 -4.22
C PRO A 722 4.44 -14.48 -5.16
N GLN A 723 5.35 -13.78 -5.84
CA GLN A 723 5.02 -12.74 -6.81
C GLN A 723 4.13 -13.31 -7.93
N ARG A 724 4.42 -14.53 -8.41
CA ARG A 724 3.59 -15.18 -9.43
C ARG A 724 2.24 -15.70 -8.92
N ARG A 725 2.02 -15.83 -7.59
CA ARG A 725 0.69 -16.06 -7.00
C ARG A 725 -0.23 -14.85 -7.17
N ILE A 726 0.35 -13.64 -7.09
CA ILE A 726 -0.38 -12.37 -7.14
C ILE A 726 -0.49 -11.85 -8.59
N TYR A 727 0.58 -11.97 -9.38
CA TYR A 727 0.77 -11.21 -10.62
C TYR A 727 0.62 -12.00 -11.94
N SER A 728 0.30 -13.29 -11.87
CA SER A 728 0.23 -14.27 -12.98
C SER A 728 -0.17 -13.77 -14.39
N ASP A 729 0.82 -13.66 -15.28
CA ASP A 729 0.68 -13.31 -16.71
C ASP A 729 1.24 -14.41 -17.66
N ASN A 730 0.79 -14.38 -18.93
CA ASN A 730 1.34 -15.11 -20.08
C ASN A 730 1.92 -14.12 -21.12
N GLY A 731 3.23 -13.84 -21.07
CA GLY A 731 3.92 -13.00 -22.06
C GLY A 731 4.16 -11.56 -21.59
N GLY A 732 5.06 -11.39 -20.63
CA GLY A 732 5.26 -10.13 -19.91
C GLY A 732 6.73 -9.71 -19.77
N ILE A 733 6.97 -8.75 -18.88
CA ILE A 733 8.31 -8.44 -18.38
C ILE A 733 8.46 -9.09 -17.00
N THR A 734 9.48 -9.92 -16.87
CA THR A 734 9.63 -10.86 -15.75
C THR A 734 10.41 -10.28 -14.57
N THR A 735 11.03 -9.12 -14.77
CA THR A 735 11.98 -8.47 -13.85
C THR A 735 11.97 -6.94 -14.05
N GLY A 736 12.35 -6.17 -13.03
CA GLY A 736 12.32 -4.70 -13.01
C GLY A 736 11.03 -4.09 -12.46
N GLU A 737 10.97 -2.76 -12.40
CA GLU A 737 9.94 -1.97 -11.69
C GLU A 737 8.50 -2.10 -12.25
N THR A 738 8.35 -2.69 -13.44
CA THR A 738 7.04 -2.97 -14.07
C THR A 738 6.78 -4.47 -14.24
N ALA A 739 7.51 -5.32 -13.50
CA ALA A 739 7.39 -6.76 -13.57
C ALA A 739 5.99 -7.28 -13.21
N ASN A 740 5.50 -8.20 -14.03
CA ASN A 740 4.28 -8.98 -13.76
C ASN A 740 4.56 -10.48 -13.63
N PHE A 741 5.83 -10.88 -13.58
CA PHE A 741 6.25 -12.26 -13.22
C PHE A 741 5.60 -13.34 -14.10
N ALA A 742 5.34 -12.99 -15.37
CA ALA A 742 5.09 -13.93 -16.45
C ALA A 742 6.23 -14.95 -16.57
N SER A 743 5.96 -16.11 -17.15
CA SER A 743 7.01 -17.05 -17.58
C SER A 743 6.83 -17.36 -19.06
N ASN A 744 7.84 -17.03 -19.86
CA ASN A 744 7.84 -17.28 -21.30
C ASN A 744 8.40 -18.68 -21.63
N TYR A 745 8.81 -19.42 -20.60
CA TYR A 745 9.55 -20.68 -20.72
C TYR A 745 8.82 -21.72 -21.59
N PRO A 746 9.49 -22.35 -22.57
CA PRO A 746 10.95 -22.37 -22.75
C PRO A 746 11.47 -21.38 -23.80
N LEU A 747 10.65 -20.41 -24.23
CA LEU A 747 11.04 -19.49 -25.29
C LEU A 747 12.02 -18.43 -24.76
N ARG A 748 13.08 -18.19 -25.53
CA ARG A 748 14.10 -17.17 -25.26
C ARG A 748 13.49 -15.76 -25.39
N GLY A 749 13.80 -14.89 -24.43
CA GLY A 749 13.47 -13.47 -24.45
C GLY A 749 12.18 -13.08 -23.71
N LEU A 750 11.95 -11.77 -23.64
CA LEU A 750 10.80 -11.16 -22.96
C LEU A 750 10.27 -9.91 -23.68
N LYS A 751 9.16 -9.35 -23.19
CA LYS A 751 8.52 -8.13 -23.74
C LYS A 751 9.55 -7.00 -23.97
N PHE A 752 9.50 -6.36 -25.14
CA PHE A 752 10.54 -5.44 -25.67
C PHE A 752 11.81 -6.13 -26.23
N SER A 753 11.73 -7.41 -26.62
CA SER A 753 12.75 -8.09 -27.43
C SER A 753 12.12 -8.82 -28.63
N PRO A 754 12.85 -8.99 -29.76
CA PRO A 754 12.34 -9.65 -30.96
C PRO A 754 12.41 -11.19 -30.91
N PHE A 755 12.96 -11.77 -29.85
CA PHE A 755 13.00 -13.22 -29.65
C PHE A 755 11.58 -13.77 -29.37
N ASP A 756 11.35 -15.06 -29.61
CA ASP A 756 10.02 -15.67 -29.57
C ASP A 756 9.34 -15.52 -28.20
N GLY A 757 10.10 -15.54 -27.09
CA GLY A 757 9.56 -15.26 -25.76
C GLY A 757 9.06 -13.83 -25.56
N GLY A 758 9.45 -12.89 -26.43
CA GLY A 758 8.94 -11.51 -26.47
C GLY A 758 7.77 -11.27 -27.42
N ILE A 759 7.58 -12.11 -28.46
CA ILE A 759 6.61 -11.85 -29.54
C ILE A 759 5.60 -12.99 -29.82
N ARG A 760 5.84 -14.21 -29.35
CA ARG A 760 5.01 -15.40 -29.64
C ARG A 760 4.01 -15.66 -28.52
N VAL A 761 2.79 -15.17 -28.73
CA VAL A 761 1.69 -15.24 -27.77
C VAL A 761 0.72 -16.40 -28.04
N ASN A 762 -0.09 -16.75 -27.03
CA ASN A 762 -1.12 -17.77 -27.15
C ASN A 762 -2.31 -17.29 -27.99
N GLY A 763 -2.77 -18.11 -28.94
CA GLY A 763 -3.98 -17.87 -29.74
C GLY A 763 -4.96 -19.04 -29.67
N LEU A 764 -6.26 -18.76 -29.72
CA LEU A 764 -7.33 -19.75 -29.74
C LEU A 764 -8.45 -19.30 -30.67
N ILE A 765 -8.95 -20.20 -31.51
CA ILE A 765 -10.19 -20.01 -32.28
C ILE A 765 -11.16 -21.11 -31.89
N TRP A 766 -12.42 -20.75 -31.66
CA TRP A 766 -13.52 -21.70 -31.51
C TRP A 766 -14.65 -21.35 -32.47
N SER A 767 -15.20 -22.35 -33.13
CA SER A 767 -16.38 -22.23 -33.99
C SER A 767 -17.10 -23.58 -34.03
N LYS A 768 -18.43 -23.56 -34.16
CA LYS A 768 -19.25 -24.76 -34.37
C LYS A 768 -18.81 -25.57 -35.60
N ASN A 769 -18.18 -24.92 -36.58
CA ASN A 769 -17.74 -25.55 -37.83
C ASN A 769 -16.36 -26.22 -37.72
N LEU A 770 -15.61 -26.00 -36.63
CA LEU A 770 -14.37 -26.72 -36.33
C LEU A 770 -14.72 -28.05 -35.65
N THR A 771 -14.92 -29.09 -36.44
CA THR A 771 -15.54 -30.36 -35.99
C THR A 771 -14.57 -31.43 -35.47
N ASP A 772 -13.26 -31.33 -35.73
CA ASP A 772 -12.27 -32.22 -35.10
C ASP A 772 -11.79 -31.63 -33.75
N SER A 773 -12.19 -32.26 -32.65
CA SER A 773 -11.80 -31.88 -31.29
C SER A 773 -10.33 -32.12 -30.93
N ARG A 774 -9.50 -32.55 -31.88
CA ARG A 774 -8.05 -32.78 -31.75
C ARG A 774 -7.22 -31.77 -32.56
N HIS A 775 -7.87 -30.83 -33.24
CA HIS A 775 -7.25 -29.86 -34.13
C HIS A 775 -6.23 -28.96 -33.39
N THR A 776 -4.94 -29.20 -33.63
CA THR A 776 -3.84 -28.30 -33.28
C THR A 776 -3.22 -27.80 -34.59
N TRP A 777 -3.69 -26.65 -35.07
CA TRP A 777 -3.08 -26.02 -36.24
C TRP A 777 -1.66 -25.56 -35.93
N LYS A 778 -0.69 -25.93 -36.78
CA LYS A 778 0.72 -25.54 -36.65
C LYS A 778 1.14 -24.45 -37.64
N GLY A 779 0.20 -23.88 -38.37
CA GLY A 779 0.47 -22.80 -39.31
C GLY A 779 0.85 -21.50 -38.59
N PHE A 780 1.74 -20.73 -39.21
CA PHE A 780 2.15 -19.42 -38.74
C PHE A 780 1.06 -18.37 -39.00
N ILE A 781 0.80 -17.49 -38.02
CA ILE A 781 -0.20 -16.42 -38.09
C ILE A 781 0.32 -15.18 -37.36
N HIS A 782 0.07 -14.01 -37.92
CA HIS A 782 0.42 -12.71 -37.34
C HIS A 782 -0.83 -11.90 -37.00
N VAL A 783 -0.73 -10.91 -36.10
CA VAL A 783 -1.90 -10.16 -35.62
C VAL A 783 -2.66 -9.41 -36.73
N VAL A 784 -1.97 -9.05 -37.81
CA VAL A 784 -2.58 -8.41 -39.00
C VAL A 784 -3.50 -9.34 -39.81
N ASP A 785 -3.41 -10.67 -39.63
CA ASP A 785 -4.20 -11.66 -40.36
C ASP A 785 -5.64 -11.79 -39.85
N TRP A 786 -5.92 -11.30 -38.64
CA TRP A 786 -7.27 -11.39 -38.06
C TRP A 786 -8.31 -10.65 -38.88
N LEU A 787 -8.00 -9.46 -39.44
CA LEU A 787 -8.92 -8.71 -40.29
C LEU A 787 -9.36 -9.50 -41.55
N PRO A 788 -8.46 -9.91 -42.46
CA PRO A 788 -8.85 -10.65 -43.66
C PRO A 788 -9.43 -12.04 -43.34
N THR A 789 -8.92 -12.71 -42.30
CA THR A 789 -9.41 -14.03 -41.88
C THR A 789 -10.84 -13.96 -41.33
N LEU A 790 -11.14 -13.00 -40.45
CA LEU A 790 -12.48 -12.85 -39.87
C LEU A 790 -13.50 -12.34 -40.89
N LEU A 791 -13.11 -11.45 -41.82
CA LEU A 791 -13.99 -11.05 -42.93
C LEU A 791 -14.32 -12.24 -43.84
N THR A 792 -13.33 -13.07 -44.18
CA THR A 792 -13.57 -14.29 -44.95
C THR A 792 -14.47 -15.27 -44.20
N ALA A 793 -14.28 -15.43 -42.88
CA ALA A 793 -15.10 -16.30 -42.04
C ALA A 793 -16.60 -15.95 -42.02
N VAL A 794 -16.94 -14.68 -42.29
CA VAL A 794 -18.34 -14.20 -42.39
C VAL A 794 -18.81 -13.96 -43.82
N GLY A 795 -18.02 -14.37 -44.83
CA GLY A 795 -18.36 -14.25 -46.25
C GLY A 795 -18.21 -12.84 -46.84
N ALA A 796 -17.47 -11.95 -46.18
CA ALA A 796 -17.24 -10.58 -46.62
C ALA A 796 -15.98 -10.43 -47.49
N SER A 797 -15.96 -9.41 -48.35
CA SER A 797 -14.82 -9.11 -49.21
C SER A 797 -13.63 -8.55 -48.42
N VAL A 798 -12.46 -9.16 -48.60
CA VAL A 798 -11.19 -8.71 -48.00
C VAL A 798 -10.67 -7.43 -48.72
N PRO A 799 -10.21 -6.40 -47.97
CA PRO A 799 -9.54 -5.23 -48.55
C PRO A 799 -8.27 -5.59 -49.34
N LYS A 800 -7.92 -4.78 -50.35
CA LYS A 800 -6.73 -5.01 -51.20
C LYS A 800 -5.45 -4.36 -50.69
N ASP A 801 -5.55 -3.41 -49.77
CA ASP A 801 -4.46 -2.54 -49.33
C ASP A 801 -4.19 -2.76 -47.83
N ILE A 802 -3.75 -3.98 -47.50
CA ILE A 802 -3.41 -4.45 -46.15
C ILE A 802 -2.28 -5.48 -46.23
N ASP A 803 -1.35 -5.49 -45.27
CA ASP A 803 -0.29 -6.52 -45.18
C ASP A 803 -0.79 -7.86 -44.59
N GLY A 804 -2.10 -7.99 -44.31
CA GLY A 804 -2.75 -9.17 -43.74
C GLY A 804 -3.10 -10.26 -44.76
N THR A 805 -2.88 -11.52 -44.39
CA THR A 805 -3.19 -12.71 -45.19
C THR A 805 -4.49 -13.36 -44.68
N ASN A 806 -5.38 -13.77 -45.58
CA ASN A 806 -6.52 -14.62 -45.22
C ASN A 806 -6.03 -16.06 -44.93
N LEU A 807 -6.25 -16.52 -43.70
CA LEU A 807 -5.86 -17.85 -43.23
C LEU A 807 -7.05 -18.75 -42.88
N TRP A 808 -8.29 -18.29 -43.14
CA TRP A 808 -9.50 -19.00 -42.72
C TRP A 808 -9.56 -20.44 -43.23
N GLU A 809 -9.29 -20.64 -44.52
CA GLU A 809 -9.27 -21.96 -45.14
C GLU A 809 -8.13 -22.85 -44.60
N SER A 810 -6.93 -22.30 -44.43
CA SER A 810 -5.80 -23.03 -43.83
C SER A 810 -6.12 -23.53 -42.43
N ILE A 811 -6.76 -22.69 -41.61
CA ILE A 811 -7.21 -23.04 -40.26
C ILE A 811 -8.31 -24.10 -40.33
N THR A 812 -9.42 -23.85 -41.05
CA THR A 812 -10.57 -24.79 -41.06
C THR A 812 -10.27 -26.15 -41.68
N SER A 813 -9.36 -26.21 -42.66
CA SER A 813 -8.94 -27.45 -43.34
C SER A 813 -7.69 -28.09 -42.72
N ASN A 814 -7.06 -27.44 -41.73
CA ASN A 814 -5.77 -27.85 -41.15
C ASN A 814 -4.63 -27.99 -42.19
N ASN A 815 -4.64 -27.15 -43.22
CA ASN A 815 -3.56 -27.04 -44.21
C ASN A 815 -2.42 -26.15 -43.68
N GLU A 816 -1.30 -26.10 -44.39
CA GLU A 816 -0.21 -25.15 -44.06
C GLU A 816 -0.67 -23.68 -44.18
N SER A 817 0.08 -22.77 -43.55
CA SER A 817 -0.25 -21.34 -43.59
C SER A 817 0.17 -20.72 -44.91
N ASN A 818 -0.71 -19.90 -45.48
CA ASN A 818 -0.40 -19.07 -46.64
C ASN A 818 0.46 -17.84 -46.26
N ARG A 819 0.71 -17.57 -44.96
CA ARG A 819 1.69 -16.58 -44.52
C ARG A 819 3.07 -17.22 -44.38
N ASN A 820 4.03 -16.72 -45.15
CA ASN A 820 5.44 -17.12 -45.12
C ASN A 820 6.41 -16.03 -44.65
N VAL A 821 5.92 -14.82 -44.32
CA VAL A 821 6.77 -13.69 -43.89
C VAL A 821 6.13 -12.91 -42.74
N SER A 822 6.95 -12.39 -41.82
CA SER A 822 6.56 -11.34 -40.87
C SER A 822 7.76 -10.48 -40.51
N TYR A 823 7.50 -9.25 -40.05
CA TYR A 823 8.50 -8.27 -39.67
C TYR A 823 8.18 -7.71 -38.28
N GLU A 824 9.21 -7.49 -37.46
CA GLU A 824 9.14 -6.79 -36.19
C GLU A 824 10.24 -5.71 -36.19
N ILE A 825 9.87 -4.45 -36.02
CA ILE A 825 10.78 -3.29 -36.24
C ILE A 825 10.62 -2.30 -35.09
N ASN A 826 11.65 -2.15 -34.26
CA ASN A 826 11.63 -1.25 -33.10
C ASN A 826 12.64 -0.10 -33.29
N ASP A 827 12.14 1.06 -33.76
CA ASP A 827 12.93 2.28 -33.95
C ASP A 827 13.18 3.10 -32.66
N PHE A 828 12.74 2.58 -31.51
CA PHE A 828 13.00 3.16 -30.19
C PHE A 828 14.22 2.51 -29.53
N ASP A 829 14.25 1.18 -29.42
CA ASP A 829 15.38 0.42 -28.86
C ASP A 829 16.49 0.16 -29.90
N GLY A 830 16.12 0.11 -31.18
CA GLY A 830 17.06 0.05 -32.31
C GLY A 830 17.32 -1.36 -32.85
N TYR A 831 16.40 -2.30 -32.66
CA TYR A 831 16.45 -3.64 -33.25
C TYR A 831 15.40 -3.83 -34.37
N ALA A 832 15.64 -4.83 -35.22
CA ALA A 832 14.64 -5.31 -36.17
C ALA A 832 14.82 -6.81 -36.45
N ALA A 833 13.73 -7.48 -36.82
CA ALA A 833 13.71 -8.89 -37.17
C ALA A 833 12.77 -9.18 -38.34
N ILE A 834 13.08 -10.26 -39.06
CA ILE A 834 12.24 -10.84 -40.11
C ILE A 834 12.13 -12.35 -39.89
N ILE A 835 10.91 -12.88 -39.95
CA ILE A 835 10.64 -14.31 -40.13
C ILE A 835 10.38 -14.54 -41.62
N PHE A 836 11.05 -15.52 -42.22
CA PHE A 836 10.83 -15.92 -43.61
C PHE A 836 10.90 -17.45 -43.76
N ASN A 837 9.75 -18.06 -44.07
CA ASN A 837 9.51 -19.50 -43.98
C ASN A 837 9.91 -20.04 -42.59
N ASP A 838 10.83 -21.01 -42.53
CA ASP A 838 11.29 -21.65 -41.30
C ASP A 838 12.37 -20.84 -40.55
N TYR A 839 12.90 -19.77 -41.15
CA TYR A 839 14.02 -19.00 -40.61
C TYR A 839 13.60 -17.68 -39.99
N LYS A 840 14.40 -17.20 -39.03
CA LYS A 840 14.28 -15.89 -38.39
C LYS A 840 15.63 -15.19 -38.33
N LEU A 841 15.72 -13.96 -38.83
CA LEU A 841 16.93 -13.13 -38.82
C LEU A 841 16.69 -11.92 -37.91
N ILE A 842 17.64 -11.62 -37.03
CA ILE A 842 17.59 -10.49 -36.08
C ILE A 842 18.84 -9.62 -36.25
N THR A 843 18.65 -8.29 -36.21
CA THR A 843 19.67 -7.26 -36.37
C THR A 843 19.43 -6.05 -35.46
N GLY A 844 20.43 -5.18 -35.33
CA GLY A 844 20.37 -3.97 -34.50
C GLY A 844 20.53 -4.27 -33.01
N LYS A 845 20.23 -3.30 -32.15
CA LYS A 845 20.51 -3.38 -30.72
C LYS A 845 19.31 -3.90 -29.93
N VAL A 846 19.40 -5.14 -29.42
CA VAL A 846 18.50 -5.65 -28.38
C VAL A 846 19.18 -5.48 -27.01
N PRO A 847 18.47 -5.15 -25.91
CA PRO A 847 19.06 -5.16 -24.57
C PRO A 847 19.51 -6.58 -24.17
N ASP A 848 20.75 -6.74 -23.73
CA ASP A 848 21.32 -8.06 -23.41
C ASP A 848 20.53 -8.78 -22.28
N SER A 849 20.05 -8.04 -21.28
CA SER A 849 19.18 -8.54 -20.20
C SER A 849 17.82 -9.04 -20.67
N TYR A 850 17.33 -8.58 -21.83
CA TYR A 850 16.10 -9.07 -22.45
C TYR A 850 16.37 -10.17 -23.48
N SER A 851 17.66 -10.45 -23.77
CA SER A 851 18.11 -11.35 -24.84
C SER A 851 18.43 -12.77 -24.38
N THR A 852 18.51 -13.03 -23.07
CA THR A 852 18.91 -14.35 -22.51
C THR A 852 17.91 -14.92 -21.52
N HIS A 853 16.90 -14.15 -21.13
CA HIS A 853 15.94 -14.56 -20.10
C HIS A 853 14.88 -15.54 -20.63
N GLU A 854 14.55 -16.58 -19.85
CA GLU A 854 13.52 -17.59 -20.18
C GLU A 854 12.44 -17.78 -19.09
N GLY A 855 12.62 -17.24 -17.87
CA GLY A 855 11.64 -17.34 -16.78
C GLY A 855 11.48 -18.75 -16.20
N LYS A 856 12.58 -19.52 -16.13
CA LYS A 856 12.63 -20.94 -15.69
C LYS A 856 12.44 -21.11 -14.19
N GLU A 857 12.98 -20.18 -13.43
CA GLU A 857 12.86 -20.03 -11.98
C GLU A 857 11.40 -19.80 -11.53
N LEU A 858 10.59 -19.16 -12.36
CA LEU A 858 9.17 -18.86 -12.07
C LEU A 858 8.23 -20.08 -12.21
N LYS A 859 8.77 -21.28 -12.44
CA LYS A 859 8.00 -22.51 -12.74
C LYS A 859 7.75 -23.40 -11.53
N GLY A 860 8.31 -23.07 -10.38
CA GLY A 860 8.23 -23.85 -9.16
C GLY A 860 6.79 -24.10 -8.67
N ILE A 861 6.59 -25.23 -7.99
CA ILE A 861 5.31 -25.68 -7.44
C ILE A 861 5.56 -26.25 -6.04
N ILE A 862 4.90 -25.67 -5.04
CA ILE A 862 4.95 -26.12 -3.65
C ILE A 862 3.67 -26.88 -3.28
N GLY A 863 3.81 -27.88 -2.39
CA GLY A 863 2.71 -28.73 -1.97
C GLY A 863 2.12 -29.56 -3.12
N LYS A 864 0.80 -29.43 -3.36
CA LYS A 864 0.06 -30.28 -4.31
C LYS A 864 -0.89 -29.46 -5.18
N ALA A 865 -0.41 -29.06 -6.36
CA ALA A 865 -1.21 -28.37 -7.36
C ALA A 865 -2.48 -29.16 -7.76
N PRO A 866 -3.60 -28.47 -8.07
CA PRO A 866 -4.83 -29.13 -8.55
C PRO A 866 -4.57 -29.96 -9.81
N PRO A 867 -5.06 -31.21 -9.91
CA PRO A 867 -4.91 -32.01 -11.13
C PRO A 867 -5.56 -31.29 -12.33
N TYR A 868 -4.81 -31.07 -13.41
CA TYR A 868 -5.27 -30.36 -14.60
C TYR A 868 -6.61 -30.90 -15.16
N LYS A 869 -6.80 -32.22 -15.14
CA LYS A 869 -8.05 -32.90 -15.55
C LYS A 869 -9.24 -32.62 -14.63
N GLU A 870 -9.00 -32.22 -13.38
CA GLU A 870 -10.01 -31.80 -12.41
C GLU A 870 -10.33 -30.30 -12.54
N ALA A 871 -9.30 -29.45 -12.70
CA ALA A 871 -9.47 -28.03 -12.99
C ALA A 871 -10.34 -27.82 -14.25
N LEU A 872 -10.07 -28.59 -15.33
CA LEU A 872 -10.89 -28.60 -16.53
C LEU A 872 -12.36 -28.94 -16.24
N ARG A 873 -12.65 -29.98 -15.44
CA ARG A 873 -14.02 -30.37 -15.05
C ARG A 873 -14.73 -29.30 -14.20
N LYS A 874 -13.99 -28.57 -13.37
CA LYS A 874 -14.52 -27.50 -12.52
C LYS A 874 -14.87 -26.23 -13.33
N SER A 875 -14.24 -26.01 -14.48
CA SER A 875 -14.47 -24.83 -15.33
C SER A 875 -15.93 -24.66 -15.81
N ALA A 876 -16.35 -23.41 -16.02
CA ALA A 876 -17.68 -23.09 -16.54
C ALA A 876 -17.87 -23.63 -17.97
N THR A 877 -16.88 -23.46 -18.85
CA THR A 877 -16.91 -23.92 -20.25
C THR A 877 -17.13 -25.43 -20.36
N TYR A 878 -16.45 -26.24 -19.54
CA TYR A 878 -16.65 -27.69 -19.53
C TYR A 878 -18.09 -28.08 -19.15
N LYS A 879 -18.65 -27.44 -18.11
CA LYS A 879 -20.04 -27.66 -17.66
C LYS A 879 -21.05 -27.28 -18.76
N ILE A 880 -20.79 -26.20 -19.49
CA ILE A 880 -21.62 -25.76 -20.63
C ILE A 880 -21.51 -26.75 -21.81
N PHE A 881 -20.31 -27.22 -22.15
CA PHE A 881 -20.13 -28.16 -23.25
C PHE A 881 -20.85 -29.48 -22.97
N GLN A 882 -20.75 -30.00 -21.74
CA GLN A 882 -21.48 -31.18 -21.30
C GLN A 882 -23.01 -30.99 -21.35
N SER A 883 -23.55 -29.84 -20.89
CA SER A 883 -24.99 -29.55 -20.97
C SER A 883 -25.51 -29.28 -22.40
N LYS A 884 -24.60 -29.09 -23.37
CA LYS A 884 -24.89 -29.05 -24.81
C LYS A 884 -24.58 -30.37 -25.54
N GLY A 885 -24.22 -31.44 -24.81
CA GLY A 885 -23.90 -32.75 -25.38
C GLY A 885 -22.55 -32.83 -26.11
N ILE A 886 -21.71 -31.79 -26.01
CA ILE A 886 -20.38 -31.73 -26.63
C ILE A 886 -19.41 -32.57 -25.80
N GLN A 887 -19.11 -33.77 -26.29
CA GLN A 887 -18.25 -34.74 -25.61
C GLN A 887 -16.77 -34.32 -25.66
N ILE A 888 -16.24 -33.83 -24.53
CA ILE A 888 -14.80 -33.56 -24.35
C ILE A 888 -14.12 -34.82 -23.82
N ASN A 889 -13.24 -35.45 -24.61
CA ASN A 889 -12.46 -36.58 -24.12
C ASN A 889 -11.30 -36.13 -23.21
N ILE A 890 -11.51 -36.18 -21.89
CA ILE A 890 -10.52 -35.85 -20.87
C ILE A 890 -9.26 -36.75 -20.90
N SER A 891 -9.29 -37.92 -21.55
CA SER A 891 -8.07 -38.74 -21.65
C SER A 891 -7.03 -38.14 -22.60
N ASP A 892 -7.45 -37.45 -23.66
CA ASP A 892 -6.59 -36.92 -24.74
C ASP A 892 -5.93 -35.57 -24.44
N VAL A 893 -6.45 -34.78 -23.48
CA VAL A 893 -6.02 -33.39 -23.17
C VAL A 893 -4.63 -33.29 -22.50
N ARG A 894 -3.74 -34.23 -22.79
CA ARG A 894 -2.32 -34.21 -22.38
C ARG A 894 -1.39 -34.97 -23.34
N LYS A 895 -1.79 -35.18 -24.60
CA LYS A 895 -0.87 -35.63 -25.65
C LYS A 895 0.16 -34.52 -25.93
N ASN A 896 1.43 -34.88 -26.07
CA ASN A 896 2.58 -33.94 -26.07
C ASN A 896 2.69 -33.04 -27.33
N THR A 897 1.63 -32.88 -28.13
CA THR A 897 1.69 -32.30 -29.48
C THR A 897 1.79 -30.78 -29.55
N ILE A 898 1.58 -30.08 -28.43
CA ILE A 898 1.56 -28.61 -28.29
C ILE A 898 2.76 -28.08 -27.47
N ARG A 899 3.49 -28.96 -26.77
CA ARG A 899 4.64 -28.55 -25.96
C ARG A 899 5.79 -28.13 -26.88
N VAL A 900 6.38 -26.96 -26.60
CA VAL A 900 7.69 -26.57 -27.12
C VAL A 900 8.75 -27.24 -26.24
N ASP A 901 9.78 -27.79 -26.86
CA ASP A 901 10.94 -28.39 -26.21
C ASP A 901 12.20 -27.88 -26.89
N CYS A 902 13.11 -27.25 -26.13
CA CYS A 902 14.46 -26.92 -26.61
C CYS A 902 15.36 -28.14 -26.42
N ASN A 903 16.12 -28.52 -27.45
CA ASN A 903 17.01 -29.69 -27.39
C ASN A 903 18.44 -29.35 -26.91
N THR A 904 18.70 -28.09 -26.56
CA THR A 904 20.04 -27.51 -26.37
C THR A 904 20.20 -26.95 -24.96
N ASN A 905 21.32 -27.30 -24.30
CA ASN A 905 21.68 -26.80 -22.96
C ASN A 905 22.88 -25.83 -22.99
N ASN A 906 23.41 -25.48 -24.18
CA ASN A 906 24.67 -24.74 -24.31
C ASN A 906 24.44 -23.22 -24.41
N TYR A 907 24.06 -22.60 -23.30
CA TYR A 907 23.73 -21.15 -23.24
C TYR A 907 24.99 -20.24 -23.31
N GLU A 908 26.20 -20.78 -23.32
CA GLU A 908 27.46 -20.01 -23.26
C GLU A 908 27.85 -19.36 -24.60
N GLU A 909 27.30 -19.81 -25.73
CA GLU A 909 27.61 -19.30 -27.09
C GLU A 909 26.41 -18.64 -27.80
N LEU A 910 25.42 -18.13 -27.05
CA LEU A 910 24.25 -17.46 -27.63
C LEU A 910 24.64 -16.26 -28.50
N CYS A 911 23.97 -16.08 -29.63
CA CYS A 911 24.14 -14.88 -30.46
C CYS A 911 23.39 -13.69 -29.86
N HIS A 912 24.11 -12.57 -29.73
CA HIS A 912 23.61 -11.27 -29.31
C HIS A 912 23.63 -10.31 -30.51
N PRO A 913 22.48 -9.98 -31.12
CA PRO A 913 22.43 -9.14 -32.31
C PRO A 913 22.89 -7.71 -31.99
N LYS A 914 23.66 -7.13 -32.92
CA LYS A 914 24.21 -5.77 -32.85
C LYS A 914 24.19 -5.16 -34.25
N GLN A 915 24.56 -3.90 -34.39
CA GLN A 915 24.48 -3.21 -35.69
C GLN A 915 25.31 -3.87 -36.81
N ASP A 916 26.42 -4.53 -36.44
CA ASP A 916 27.29 -5.30 -37.34
C ASP A 916 27.23 -6.83 -37.10
N VAL A 917 26.27 -7.31 -36.28
CA VAL A 917 26.14 -8.73 -35.90
C VAL A 917 24.73 -9.22 -36.18
N LEU A 918 24.59 -10.04 -37.23
CA LEU A 918 23.32 -10.64 -37.66
C LEU A 918 23.19 -12.04 -37.07
N CYS A 919 22.10 -12.30 -36.33
CA CYS A 919 21.76 -13.63 -35.81
C CYS A 919 20.69 -14.28 -36.69
N LEU A 920 20.94 -15.49 -37.18
CA LEU A 920 19.99 -16.29 -37.99
C LEU A 920 19.66 -17.58 -37.25
N PHE A 921 18.37 -17.87 -37.06
CA PHE A 921 17.88 -19.07 -36.37
C PHE A 921 16.90 -19.84 -37.28
N ASN A 922 16.84 -21.18 -37.13
CA ASN A 922 15.78 -22.00 -37.72
C ASN A 922 14.71 -22.26 -36.65
N ILE A 923 13.69 -21.41 -36.56
CA ILE A 923 12.69 -21.42 -35.46
C ILE A 923 11.76 -22.64 -35.46
N LYS A 924 11.91 -23.54 -36.43
CA LYS A 924 11.19 -24.82 -36.54
C LYS A 924 11.97 -26.01 -35.96
N GLU A 925 13.30 -25.95 -36.02
CA GLU A 925 14.21 -26.96 -35.45
C GLU A 925 14.75 -26.51 -34.08
N ASP A 926 15.02 -25.21 -33.94
CA ASP A 926 15.45 -24.50 -32.74
C ASP A 926 14.43 -23.38 -32.40
N PRO A 927 13.26 -23.73 -31.85
CA PRO A 927 12.21 -22.76 -31.48
C PRO A 927 12.59 -21.88 -30.28
N CYS A 928 13.83 -21.98 -29.78
CA CYS A 928 14.36 -21.28 -28.62
C CYS A 928 15.54 -20.37 -28.98
N GLU A 929 15.88 -20.26 -30.28
CA GLU A 929 16.86 -19.31 -30.82
C GLU A 929 18.24 -19.42 -30.12
N THR A 930 18.74 -20.65 -30.01
CA THR A 930 19.99 -21.02 -29.36
C THR A 930 21.17 -21.19 -30.34
N GLU A 931 20.97 -21.80 -31.52
CA GLU A 931 22.02 -22.00 -32.53
C GLU A 931 22.00 -20.88 -33.59
N ASN A 932 23.05 -20.06 -33.63
CA ASN A 932 23.19 -19.05 -34.68
C ASN A 932 23.82 -19.63 -35.96
N LEU A 933 23.01 -19.67 -37.01
CA LEU A 933 23.33 -20.23 -38.32
C LEU A 933 23.88 -19.18 -39.31
N SER A 934 24.10 -17.92 -38.93
CA SER A 934 24.40 -16.84 -39.89
C SER A 934 25.71 -17.05 -40.66
N SER A 935 26.75 -17.59 -40.01
CA SER A 935 28.01 -17.99 -40.66
C SER A 935 27.88 -19.23 -41.57
N ARG A 936 26.80 -20.01 -41.43
CA ARG A 936 26.56 -21.27 -42.14
C ARG A 936 25.71 -21.10 -43.40
N TYR A 937 24.84 -20.09 -43.42
CA TYR A 937 23.95 -19.78 -44.54
C TYR A 937 23.98 -18.29 -44.93
N PRO A 938 25.14 -17.76 -45.37
CA PRO A 938 25.28 -16.33 -45.71
C PRO A 938 24.28 -15.85 -46.77
N ASP A 939 23.96 -16.68 -47.77
CA ASP A 939 22.99 -16.35 -48.84
C ASP A 939 21.57 -16.12 -48.29
N ILE A 940 21.19 -16.86 -47.24
CA ILE A 940 19.91 -16.68 -46.53
C ILE A 940 19.95 -15.38 -45.72
N VAL A 941 21.07 -15.10 -45.05
CA VAL A 941 21.29 -13.85 -44.31
C VAL A 941 21.18 -12.65 -45.25
N GLU A 942 21.86 -12.65 -46.40
CA GLU A 942 21.82 -11.55 -47.37
C GLU A 942 20.39 -11.33 -47.91
N THR A 943 19.71 -12.43 -48.28
CA THR A 943 18.32 -12.37 -48.79
C THR A 943 17.36 -11.79 -47.75
N MET A 944 17.36 -12.33 -46.52
CA MET A 944 16.47 -11.89 -45.45
C MET A 944 16.81 -10.47 -44.97
N HIS A 945 18.09 -10.11 -44.90
CA HIS A 945 18.54 -8.76 -44.56
C HIS A 945 18.13 -7.75 -45.64
N GLY A 946 18.21 -8.11 -46.92
CA GLY A 946 17.75 -7.29 -48.04
C GLY A 946 16.25 -7.01 -47.98
N LEU A 947 15.42 -8.02 -47.67
CA LEU A 947 13.98 -7.87 -47.45
C LEU A 947 13.68 -6.98 -46.24
N LEU A 948 14.30 -7.24 -45.10
CA LEU A 948 14.13 -6.44 -43.88
C LEU A 948 14.54 -4.97 -44.09
N MET A 949 15.63 -4.72 -44.81
CA MET A 949 16.09 -3.37 -45.16
C MET A 949 15.30 -2.70 -46.28
N ALA A 950 14.42 -3.44 -46.99
CA ALA A 950 13.39 -2.85 -47.83
C ALA A 950 12.17 -2.42 -46.99
N GLU A 951 11.74 -3.25 -46.03
CA GLU A 951 10.60 -2.93 -45.16
C GLU A 951 10.90 -1.78 -44.17
N ILE A 952 12.11 -1.72 -43.63
CA ILE A 952 12.59 -0.57 -42.82
C ILE A 952 12.60 0.76 -43.62
N LYS A 953 12.58 0.71 -44.96
CA LYS A 953 12.42 1.92 -45.80
C LYS A 953 10.94 2.28 -46.05
N ARG A 954 10.01 1.33 -45.90
CA ARG A 954 8.55 1.58 -45.90
C ARG A 954 8.08 2.15 -44.55
N SER A 955 8.76 1.85 -43.45
CA SER A 955 8.30 2.22 -42.10
C SER A 955 8.25 3.74 -41.85
N VAL A 956 7.17 4.17 -41.19
CA VAL A 956 6.96 5.59 -40.82
C VAL A 956 7.76 5.88 -39.54
N LYS A 957 8.78 6.73 -39.65
CA LYS A 957 9.75 6.99 -38.56
C LYS A 957 9.18 7.88 -37.44
N ARG A 958 9.60 7.60 -36.20
CA ARG A 958 9.06 8.19 -34.95
C ARG A 958 9.44 9.65 -34.69
N LYS A 959 8.58 10.33 -33.92
CA LYS A 959 8.86 11.64 -33.32
C LYS A 959 9.71 11.42 -32.08
N LYS A 960 10.98 11.85 -32.11
CA LYS A 960 11.94 11.54 -31.04
C LYS A 960 11.48 11.89 -29.62
N THR A 961 10.76 12.99 -29.44
CA THR A 961 10.23 13.45 -28.13
C THR A 961 8.78 13.05 -27.91
N ILE A 962 8.52 12.32 -26.83
CA ILE A 962 7.20 12.22 -26.21
C ILE A 962 6.85 13.61 -25.65
N PHE A 963 5.75 14.21 -26.11
CA PHE A 963 5.22 15.47 -25.60
C PHE A 963 3.90 15.20 -24.90
N ARG A 964 3.90 15.30 -23.57
CA ARG A 964 2.71 15.28 -22.74
C ARG A 964 2.14 16.69 -22.66
N ASP A 965 0.99 16.93 -23.27
CA ASP A 965 0.34 18.24 -23.27
C ASP A 965 -0.14 18.60 -21.85
N PRO A 966 0.30 19.73 -21.26
CA PRO A 966 -0.19 20.18 -19.97
C PRO A 966 -1.71 20.41 -19.92
N LYS A 967 -2.36 20.61 -21.07
CA LYS A 967 -3.83 20.68 -21.18
C LYS A 967 -4.54 19.34 -20.96
N ALA A 968 -3.84 18.20 -21.04
CA ALA A 968 -4.43 16.89 -20.79
C ALA A 968 -4.64 16.59 -19.30
N ARG A 969 -4.10 17.42 -18.39
CA ARG A 969 -4.12 17.18 -16.94
C ARG A 969 -5.55 16.98 -16.41
N PRO A 970 -5.85 15.86 -15.73
CA PRO A 970 -7.18 15.60 -15.18
C PRO A 970 -7.71 16.69 -14.24
N SER A 971 -6.84 17.39 -13.52
CA SER A 971 -7.23 18.53 -12.66
C SER A 971 -7.83 19.72 -13.41
N LEU A 972 -7.70 19.78 -14.74
CA LEU A 972 -8.40 20.74 -15.62
C LEU A 972 -9.76 20.21 -16.11
N HIS A 973 -10.03 18.92 -15.92
CA HIS A 973 -11.12 18.14 -16.52
C HIS A 973 -11.90 17.33 -15.47
N ASN A 974 -12.20 17.94 -14.33
CA ASN A 974 -12.90 17.29 -13.20
C ASN A 974 -12.27 15.93 -12.80
N TYR A 975 -10.95 15.92 -12.63
CA TYR A 975 -10.12 14.76 -12.25
C TYR A 975 -10.32 13.53 -13.16
N THR A 976 -10.63 13.75 -14.44
CA THR A 976 -10.85 12.71 -15.45
C THR A 976 -9.89 12.86 -16.65
N TRP A 977 -9.38 11.76 -17.21
CA TRP A 977 -8.51 11.74 -18.40
C TRP A 977 -9.28 11.91 -19.74
N THR A 978 -10.03 13.00 -19.88
CA THR A 978 -10.90 13.25 -21.05
C THR A 978 -10.14 13.71 -22.31
N SER A 979 -10.79 13.65 -23.47
CA SER A 979 -10.33 14.26 -24.72
C SER A 979 -10.27 15.79 -24.59
N TRP A 980 -9.06 16.37 -24.60
CA TRP A 980 -8.86 17.77 -24.23
C TRP A 980 -8.76 18.75 -25.42
N LEU A 981 -8.46 18.25 -26.63
CA LEU A 981 -8.19 19.09 -27.81
C LEU A 981 -9.43 19.51 -28.60
N ASP A 982 -10.58 18.87 -28.39
CA ASP A 982 -11.85 19.21 -29.08
C ASP A 982 -12.35 20.64 -28.77
N SER A 983 -11.80 21.26 -27.73
CA SER A 983 -12.06 22.66 -27.36
C SER A 983 -11.50 23.68 -28.37
N VAL A 984 -10.48 23.31 -29.14
CA VAL A 984 -9.77 24.20 -30.09
C VAL A 984 -10.50 24.28 -31.43
N ASP A 985 -11.18 23.21 -31.85
CA ASP A 985 -11.79 23.11 -33.18
C ASP A 985 -13.13 23.89 -33.31
N LYS A 986 -13.54 24.67 -32.30
CA LYS A 986 -14.77 25.49 -32.36
C LYS A 986 -14.67 26.75 -33.22
N GLU A 987 -13.47 27.30 -33.44
CA GLU A 987 -13.29 28.48 -34.32
C GLU A 987 -13.27 28.09 -35.82
N THR A 988 -12.90 26.85 -36.15
CA THR A 988 -12.77 26.37 -37.54
C THR A 988 -14.08 25.89 -38.16
N VAL A 989 -15.09 25.53 -37.37
CA VAL A 989 -16.40 25.06 -37.87
C VAL A 989 -17.27 26.19 -38.47
N GLN A 990 -16.86 27.47 -38.34
CA GLN A 990 -17.49 28.58 -39.08
C GLN A 990 -16.85 28.89 -40.44
N SER A 991 -15.88 28.09 -40.92
CA SER A 991 -15.25 28.34 -42.23
C SER A 991 -14.84 27.09 -43.03
N LYS A 992 -15.77 26.14 -43.22
CA LYS A 992 -15.77 25.19 -44.35
C LYS A 992 -17.15 24.56 -44.59
#